data_AF-A0A0C9Z916-F1
#
_entry.id   AF-A0A0C9Z916-F1
#
_cell.length_a   1.000
_cell.length_b   1.000
_cell.length_c   1.000
_cell.angle_alpha   90.00
_cell.angle_beta   90.00
_cell.angle_gamma   90.00
#
_symmetry.space_group_name_H-M   'P 1'
#
loop_
_entity.id
_entity.type
_entity.pdbx_description
1 polymer ?
#
loop_
_entity_poly.entity_id
_entity_poly.type
_entity_poly.pdbx_seq_one_letter_code
_entity_poly.pdbx_strand_id
1 'polypeptide(L)'
;MDYKPGSPPPGHNVLRPHHVDVFAMILLAFKEFHGKLPQQFLLYIYRFLIVEVSEAVQPATHQQIVDYLKGAPQMNNLNVQNFILAFESAPKQLTNVAQLTGFFHSATPLYTDKSGDEPSILFRRSPFGFFCRRCYTGFSRLAFYGVMELLKDYQSWCAGDTKAGYGPVEKDLLTGDIWLFTTMSDYGSTAHPQAFEAWEKGRDTGDDVIGPENLRRYFEQMFHTNNDSGIRQNALLNLIRMHYVRKEYAAASKLLQEAIAVARTCGDRVTLQHCISMLHRLPTPTGVPVLNEIQPDLHPLEVLYDVAKLLQPQSGQPLTLAFEKLVHAIGLYNSWVDLRRISPHERERLGLHAMQAVLWSTLGCHGLAKVEESIVQAFSRSGDDDPNRLNSLLNQAHRMARNGLYEDALISLVQPGTWRGLSLDLYQEWANMIWHILALRISRRGERRLFHDFLLPRQPSSSTFVSKEYFFDDCTTPLPPMGDELHQVMSARRRGQAVTAIQPLLQSLWNSEFQGRFPLYRLGIVLLADIGLEFGMSKHCRSLIEGILPQLLPGHEVEHRALACYTLGRCIIASSDSEPAELRSSLSHLLMAEEDYVHLEMFEAASDVQWLLMVVYHNLGMTTEGAAVYERYNCSTARVRMYEESPVDEEAERVWTLVTDVGVQLAGR
;
A
#
# COMPACT_ATOMS: atom_id res chain seq x y z
N MET A 1 -28.50 -25.54 15.82
CA MET A 1 -29.35 -24.98 14.76
C MET A 1 -28.94 -25.66 13.47
N ASP A 2 -29.77 -26.59 12.99
CA ASP A 2 -29.52 -27.24 11.71
C ASP A 2 -29.53 -26.18 10.60
N TYR A 3 -28.37 -25.98 9.99
CA TYR A 3 -28.21 -25.13 8.83
C TYR A 3 -29.00 -25.77 7.69
N LYS A 4 -30.25 -25.34 7.50
CA LYS A 4 -30.94 -25.55 6.22
C LYS A 4 -30.12 -24.77 5.19
N PRO A 5 -29.46 -25.43 4.22
CA PRO A 5 -28.86 -24.68 3.13
C PRO A 5 -29.98 -23.85 2.51
N GLY A 6 -29.79 -22.53 2.48
CA GLY A 6 -30.67 -21.64 1.72
C GLY A 6 -30.85 -22.22 0.32
N SER A 7 -32.04 -22.08 -0.26
CA SER A 7 -32.24 -22.42 -1.67
C SER A 7 -31.11 -21.76 -2.47
N PRO A 8 -30.35 -22.53 -3.28
CA PRO A 8 -29.25 -21.97 -4.03
C PRO A 8 -29.80 -20.82 -4.90
N PRO A 9 -29.09 -19.69 -4.99
CA PRO A 9 -29.54 -18.58 -5.82
C PRO A 9 -29.82 -19.11 -7.22
N PRO A 10 -30.96 -18.73 -7.85
CA PRO A 10 -31.28 -19.18 -9.18
C PRO A 10 -30.17 -18.72 -10.12
N GLY A 11 -29.38 -19.69 -10.61
CA GLY A 11 -28.30 -19.41 -11.54
C GLY A 11 -28.87 -18.97 -12.88
N HIS A 12 -28.92 -17.66 -13.11
CA HIS A 12 -29.07 -17.08 -14.45
C HIS A 12 -27.80 -17.39 -15.26
N ASN A 13 -27.68 -18.63 -15.73
CA ASN A 13 -26.62 -19.00 -16.66
C ASN A 13 -27.03 -18.59 -18.07
N VAL A 14 -26.44 -17.51 -18.59
CA VAL A 14 -26.56 -17.12 -19.99
C VAL A 14 -25.48 -17.86 -20.77
N LEU A 15 -25.87 -18.69 -21.74
CA LEU A 15 -24.92 -19.38 -22.60
C LEU A 15 -24.30 -18.35 -23.55
N ARG A 16 -22.98 -18.19 -23.51
CA ARG A 16 -22.21 -17.22 -24.30
C ARG A 16 -21.32 -17.96 -25.31
N PRO A 17 -20.84 -17.28 -26.38
CA PRO A 17 -19.95 -17.87 -27.39
C PRO A 17 -18.73 -18.63 -26.83
N HIS A 18 -17.99 -18.03 -25.89
CA HIS A 18 -16.81 -18.69 -25.31
C HIS A 18 -17.11 -20.01 -24.58
N HIS A 19 -18.32 -20.16 -24.02
CA HIS A 19 -18.71 -21.43 -23.39
C HIS A 19 -18.71 -22.58 -24.39
N VAL A 20 -19.02 -22.31 -25.67
CA VAL A 20 -19.01 -23.31 -26.75
C VAL A 20 -17.59 -23.81 -26.99
N ASP A 21 -16.60 -22.92 -26.99
CA ASP A 21 -15.17 -23.27 -27.16
C ASP A 21 -14.60 -24.02 -25.96
N VAL A 22 -14.88 -23.57 -24.73
CA VAL A 22 -14.47 -24.27 -23.50
C VAL A 22 -15.10 -25.67 -23.47
N PHE A 23 -16.37 -25.78 -23.87
CA PHE A 23 -17.07 -27.04 -23.99
C PHE A 23 -16.51 -27.94 -25.10
N ALA A 24 -16.09 -27.37 -26.23
CA ALA A 24 -15.40 -28.09 -27.31
C ALA A 24 -14.06 -28.64 -26.83
N MET A 25 -13.26 -27.84 -26.12
CA MET A 25 -11.99 -28.30 -25.52
C MET A 25 -12.21 -29.47 -24.56
N ILE A 26 -13.22 -29.39 -23.69
CA ILE A 26 -13.58 -30.47 -22.76
C ILE A 26 -13.98 -31.74 -23.54
N LEU A 27 -14.79 -31.61 -24.59
CA LEU A 27 -15.18 -32.74 -25.43
C LEU A 27 -13.99 -33.39 -26.12
N LEU A 28 -13.11 -32.60 -26.75
CA LEU A 28 -11.93 -33.12 -27.42
C LEU A 28 -11.00 -33.82 -26.42
N ALA A 29 -10.76 -33.22 -25.25
CA ALA A 29 -9.79 -33.74 -24.27
C ALA A 29 -10.29 -35.01 -23.57
N PHE A 30 -11.58 -35.05 -23.20
CA PHE A 30 -12.15 -36.10 -22.35
C PHE A 30 -13.00 -37.12 -23.11
N LYS A 31 -13.37 -36.87 -24.38
CA LYS A 31 -14.13 -37.84 -25.19
C LYS A 31 -13.30 -38.40 -26.34
N GLU A 32 -12.78 -37.54 -27.21
CA GLU A 32 -12.18 -37.97 -28.48
C GLU A 32 -10.72 -38.43 -28.33
N PHE A 33 -9.95 -37.68 -27.54
CA PHE A 33 -8.54 -37.94 -27.26
C PHE A 33 -8.28 -38.50 -25.85
N HIS A 34 -9.32 -39.00 -25.18
CA HIS A 34 -9.22 -39.57 -23.84
C HIS A 34 -8.14 -40.66 -23.78
N GLY A 35 -7.16 -40.50 -22.88
CA GLY A 35 -6.03 -41.42 -22.71
C GLY A 35 -4.97 -41.40 -23.83
N LYS A 36 -5.13 -40.59 -24.89
CA LYS A 36 -4.19 -40.48 -26.03
C LYS A 36 -3.26 -39.27 -25.93
N LEU A 37 -3.59 -38.30 -25.08
CA LEU A 37 -2.82 -37.08 -24.88
C LEU A 37 -1.68 -37.28 -23.87
N PRO A 38 -0.51 -36.66 -24.08
CA PRO A 38 0.56 -36.66 -23.09
C PRO A 38 0.17 -35.98 -21.77
N GLN A 39 0.72 -36.46 -20.66
CA GLN A 39 0.40 -35.93 -19.32
C GLN A 39 0.77 -34.45 -19.13
N GLN A 40 1.89 -33.99 -19.71
CA GLN A 40 2.32 -32.59 -19.61
C GLN A 40 1.37 -31.65 -20.38
N PHE A 41 0.90 -32.08 -21.55
CA PHE A 41 -0.09 -31.36 -22.34
C PHE A 41 -1.46 -31.34 -21.64
N LEU A 42 -1.87 -32.47 -21.06
CA LEU A 42 -3.11 -32.55 -20.29
C LEU A 42 -3.10 -31.62 -19.07
N LEU A 43 -1.98 -31.55 -18.33
CA LEU A 43 -1.80 -30.62 -17.21
C LEU A 43 -1.90 -29.15 -17.66
N TYR A 44 -1.33 -28.83 -18.83
CA TYR A 44 -1.41 -27.50 -19.43
C TYR A 44 -2.87 -27.12 -19.76
N ILE A 45 -3.63 -28.04 -20.39
CA ILE A 45 -5.06 -27.86 -20.64
C ILE A 45 -5.85 -27.73 -19.33
N TYR A 46 -5.58 -28.55 -18.31
CA TYR A 46 -6.29 -28.46 -17.03
C TYR A 46 -6.13 -27.09 -16.38
N ARG A 47 -4.93 -26.51 -16.40
CA ARG A 47 -4.69 -25.16 -15.83
C ARG A 47 -5.52 -24.11 -16.55
N PHE A 48 -5.59 -24.18 -17.87
CA PHE A 48 -6.40 -23.28 -18.68
C PHE A 48 -7.90 -23.47 -18.42
N LEU A 49 -8.40 -24.71 -18.50
CA LEU A 49 -9.81 -25.02 -18.28
C LEU A 49 -10.28 -24.65 -16.88
N ILE A 50 -9.45 -24.80 -15.84
CA ILE A 50 -9.82 -24.38 -14.47
C ILE A 50 -10.08 -22.87 -14.40
N VAL A 51 -9.26 -22.07 -15.08
CA VAL A 51 -9.43 -20.61 -15.12
C VAL A 51 -10.70 -20.24 -15.90
N GLU A 52 -10.87 -20.77 -17.11
CA GLU A 52 -12.05 -20.44 -17.93
C GLU A 52 -13.37 -20.96 -17.33
N VAL A 53 -13.39 -22.18 -16.77
CA VAL A 53 -14.57 -22.76 -16.12
C VAL A 53 -14.97 -22.00 -14.85
N SER A 54 -14.02 -21.33 -14.20
CA SER A 54 -14.30 -20.51 -13.03
C SER A 54 -15.09 -19.24 -13.36
N GLU A 55 -15.09 -18.79 -14.63
CA GLU A 55 -15.73 -17.55 -15.10
C GLU A 55 -15.34 -16.30 -14.29
N ALA A 56 -14.20 -16.35 -13.59
CA ALA A 56 -13.72 -15.27 -12.74
C ALA A 56 -12.86 -14.23 -13.49
N VAL A 57 -12.49 -14.53 -14.74
CA VAL A 57 -11.66 -13.67 -15.60
C VAL A 57 -12.44 -13.38 -16.89
N GLN A 58 -12.13 -12.27 -17.56
CA GLN A 58 -12.64 -12.03 -18.90
C GLN A 58 -12.29 -13.21 -19.83
N PRO A 59 -13.26 -13.68 -20.63
CA PRO A 59 -13.10 -14.90 -21.41
C PRO A 59 -12.06 -14.71 -22.51
N ALA A 60 -11.17 -15.69 -22.68
CA ALA A 60 -10.20 -15.68 -23.76
C ALA A 60 -10.92 -15.75 -25.12
N THR A 61 -10.50 -14.92 -26.07
CA THR A 61 -11.00 -14.96 -27.45
C THR A 61 -10.61 -16.26 -28.16
N HIS A 62 -11.37 -16.69 -29.16
CA HIS A 62 -11.05 -17.91 -29.93
C HIS A 62 -9.58 -17.96 -30.38
N GLN A 63 -9.08 -16.83 -30.89
CA GLN A 63 -7.70 -16.72 -31.35
C GLN A 63 -6.69 -16.83 -30.22
N GLN A 64 -6.95 -16.22 -29.06
CA GLN A 64 -6.10 -16.37 -27.87
C GLN A 64 -6.08 -17.81 -27.37
N ILE A 65 -7.21 -18.52 -27.41
CA ILE A 65 -7.28 -19.95 -27.04
C ILE A 65 -6.43 -20.78 -28.00
N VAL A 66 -6.57 -20.56 -29.31
CA VAL A 66 -5.76 -21.25 -30.33
C VAL A 66 -4.27 -20.96 -30.15
N ASP A 67 -3.89 -19.71 -29.92
CA ASP A 67 -2.50 -19.30 -29.70
C ASP A 67 -1.94 -19.92 -28.40
N TYR A 68 -2.75 -19.98 -27.35
CA TYR A 68 -2.41 -20.68 -26.10
C TYR A 68 -2.15 -22.17 -26.35
N LEU A 69 -3.02 -22.84 -27.12
CA LEU A 69 -2.84 -24.25 -27.48
C LEU A 69 -1.60 -24.49 -28.36
N LYS A 70 -1.24 -23.55 -29.24
CA LYS A 70 0.00 -23.60 -30.05
C LYS A 70 1.27 -23.40 -29.22
N GLY A 71 1.17 -22.71 -28.08
CA GLY A 71 2.26 -22.53 -27.11
C GLY A 71 2.47 -23.72 -26.17
N ALA A 72 1.70 -24.80 -26.32
CA ALA A 72 1.71 -25.92 -25.39
C ALA A 72 3.01 -26.77 -25.45
N PRO A 73 3.38 -27.45 -24.35
CA PRO A 73 4.51 -28.37 -24.38
C PRO A 73 4.22 -29.58 -25.29
N GLN A 74 5.26 -30.12 -25.94
CA GLN A 74 5.21 -31.34 -26.76
C GLN A 74 4.40 -31.24 -28.08
N MET A 75 4.44 -30.07 -28.75
CA MET A 75 3.86 -29.83 -30.08
C MET A 75 4.29 -30.81 -31.19
N ASN A 76 5.40 -31.53 -31.01
CA ASN A 76 5.89 -32.53 -31.96
C ASN A 76 5.08 -33.84 -31.92
N ASN A 77 4.18 -34.02 -30.95
CA ASN A 77 3.34 -35.21 -30.86
C ASN A 77 2.15 -35.10 -31.83
N LEU A 78 1.98 -36.11 -32.69
CA LEU A 78 0.89 -36.18 -33.67
C LEU A 78 -0.50 -36.07 -33.02
N ASN A 79 -0.71 -36.62 -31.83
CA ASN A 79 -2.00 -36.54 -31.13
C ASN A 79 -2.31 -35.11 -30.65
N VAL A 80 -1.28 -34.33 -30.30
CA VAL A 80 -1.42 -32.92 -29.90
C VAL A 80 -1.73 -32.06 -31.13
N GLN A 81 -1.03 -32.30 -32.24
CA GLN A 81 -1.32 -31.61 -33.51
C GLN A 81 -2.74 -31.90 -34.01
N ASN A 82 -3.16 -33.16 -33.95
CA ASN A 82 -4.52 -33.57 -34.32
C ASN A 82 -5.58 -32.94 -33.40
N PHE A 83 -5.30 -32.81 -32.10
CA PHE A 83 -6.18 -32.12 -31.16
C PHE A 83 -6.35 -30.64 -31.53
N ILE A 84 -5.25 -29.94 -31.81
CA ILE A 84 -5.28 -28.51 -32.16
C ILE A 84 -6.01 -28.29 -33.49
N LEU A 85 -5.73 -29.11 -34.50
CA LEU A 85 -6.43 -29.07 -35.78
C LEU A 85 -7.93 -29.35 -35.63
N ALA A 86 -8.31 -30.30 -34.77
CA ALA A 86 -9.71 -30.58 -34.46
C ALA A 86 -10.39 -29.36 -33.83
N PHE A 87 -9.73 -28.70 -32.87
CA PHE A 87 -10.24 -27.49 -32.22
C PHE A 87 -10.37 -26.31 -33.20
N GLU A 88 -9.34 -26.03 -34.03
CA GLU A 88 -9.39 -24.99 -35.07
C GLU A 88 -10.50 -25.23 -36.11
N SER A 89 -10.88 -26.49 -36.32
CA SER A 89 -11.96 -26.85 -37.24
C SER A 89 -13.35 -26.74 -36.61
N ALA A 90 -13.47 -26.64 -35.28
CA ALA A 90 -14.76 -26.64 -34.58
C ALA A 90 -15.72 -25.51 -35.03
N PRO A 91 -15.29 -24.25 -35.22
CA PRO A 91 -16.18 -23.20 -35.74
C PRO A 91 -16.69 -23.50 -37.16
N LYS A 92 -15.88 -24.18 -37.98
CA LYS A 92 -16.26 -24.57 -39.36
C LYS A 92 -17.22 -25.76 -39.38
N GLN A 93 -17.25 -26.56 -38.32
CA GLN A 93 -18.18 -27.70 -38.17
C GLN A 93 -19.52 -27.27 -37.57
N LEU A 94 -19.56 -26.17 -36.83
CA LEU A 94 -20.76 -25.61 -36.18
C LEU A 94 -21.36 -24.49 -37.04
N THR A 95 -21.88 -24.85 -38.21
CA THR A 95 -22.46 -23.88 -39.16
C THR A 95 -23.99 -23.82 -39.13
N ASN A 96 -24.63 -24.89 -38.67
CA ASN A 96 -26.08 -25.02 -38.66
C ASN A 96 -26.61 -25.40 -37.26
N VAL A 97 -27.86 -25.02 -36.98
CA VAL A 97 -28.54 -25.29 -35.70
C VAL A 97 -28.56 -26.78 -35.37
N ALA A 98 -28.77 -27.65 -36.37
CA ALA A 98 -28.75 -29.10 -36.17
C ALA A 98 -27.38 -29.62 -35.69
N GLN A 99 -26.28 -29.04 -36.19
CA GLN A 99 -24.92 -29.39 -35.79
C GLN A 99 -24.62 -28.92 -34.36
N LEU A 100 -25.04 -27.69 -34.02
CA LEU A 100 -24.89 -27.15 -32.66
C LEU A 100 -25.69 -27.96 -31.63
N THR A 101 -26.93 -28.34 -31.98
CA THR A 101 -27.76 -29.21 -31.14
C THR A 101 -27.10 -30.59 -30.98
N GLY A 102 -26.63 -31.20 -32.06
CA GLY A 102 -25.92 -32.49 -32.01
C GLY A 102 -24.65 -32.42 -31.14
N PHE A 103 -23.92 -31.30 -31.22
CA PHE A 103 -22.72 -31.05 -30.43
C PHE A 103 -23.01 -31.02 -28.92
N PHE A 104 -24.02 -30.29 -28.45
CA PHE A 104 -24.39 -30.28 -27.03
C PHE A 104 -24.92 -31.63 -26.53
N HIS A 105 -25.70 -32.36 -27.34
CA HIS A 105 -26.16 -33.71 -27.00
C HIS A 105 -25.02 -34.73 -26.94
N SER A 106 -23.94 -34.50 -27.69
CA SER A 106 -22.77 -35.38 -27.71
C SER A 106 -22.05 -35.43 -26.35
N ALA A 107 -22.28 -34.46 -25.47
CA ALA A 107 -21.65 -34.36 -24.16
C ALA A 107 -22.41 -35.07 -23.03
N THR A 108 -23.68 -35.43 -23.23
CA THR A 108 -24.49 -36.11 -22.21
C THR A 108 -23.81 -37.38 -21.64
N PRO A 109 -23.11 -38.21 -22.42
CA PRO A 109 -22.36 -39.36 -21.91
C PRO A 109 -21.17 -39.02 -21.00
N LEU A 110 -20.64 -37.79 -21.00
CA LEU A 110 -19.48 -37.41 -20.20
C LEU A 110 -19.78 -37.34 -18.69
N TYR A 111 -21.00 -36.95 -18.33
CA TYR A 111 -21.41 -36.70 -16.95
C TYR A 111 -22.65 -37.51 -16.52
N THR A 112 -23.21 -38.34 -17.40
CA THR A 112 -24.33 -39.22 -17.04
C THR A 112 -23.78 -40.56 -16.61
N ASP A 113 -23.92 -40.88 -15.32
CA ASP A 113 -23.63 -42.23 -14.81
C ASP A 113 -24.45 -43.26 -15.59
N LYS A 114 -23.74 -44.08 -16.38
CA LYS A 114 -24.33 -45.33 -16.89
C LYS A 114 -24.40 -46.30 -15.72
N SER A 115 -25.46 -47.09 -15.67
CA SER A 115 -25.72 -48.10 -14.64
C SER A 115 -24.47 -48.88 -14.21
N GLY A 116 -24.15 -48.86 -12.91
CA GLY A 116 -23.35 -49.87 -12.18
C GLY A 116 -21.86 -50.02 -12.52
N ASP A 117 -21.51 -50.24 -13.80
CA ASP A 117 -20.25 -50.88 -14.20
C ASP A 117 -19.31 -50.02 -15.07
N GLU A 118 -19.73 -48.84 -15.55
CA GLU A 118 -18.85 -47.88 -16.24
C GLU A 118 -18.86 -46.52 -15.52
N PRO A 119 -17.77 -46.12 -14.83
CA PRO A 119 -17.70 -44.80 -14.21
C PRO A 119 -17.77 -43.71 -15.28
N SER A 120 -18.52 -42.64 -15.00
CA SER A 120 -18.54 -41.45 -15.83
C SER A 120 -17.12 -40.88 -15.98
N ILE A 121 -16.75 -40.44 -17.18
CA ILE A 121 -15.42 -39.88 -17.45
C ILE A 121 -15.20 -38.62 -16.59
N LEU A 122 -16.25 -37.82 -16.38
CA LEU A 122 -16.26 -36.70 -15.46
C LEU A 122 -17.29 -36.91 -14.36
N PHE A 123 -16.85 -36.82 -13.09
CA PHE A 123 -17.77 -36.85 -11.96
C PHE A 123 -18.76 -35.67 -12.03
N ARG A 124 -20.04 -35.94 -11.77
CA ARG A 124 -21.13 -34.94 -11.77
C ARG A 124 -20.93 -33.73 -10.85
N ARG A 125 -20.12 -33.89 -9.80
CA ARG A 125 -19.78 -32.87 -8.79
C ARG A 125 -18.40 -32.24 -9.01
N SER A 126 -17.65 -32.70 -10.02
CA SER A 126 -16.40 -32.04 -10.40
C SER A 126 -16.70 -30.67 -11.03
N PRO A 127 -15.77 -29.70 -10.98
CA PRO A 127 -15.94 -28.40 -11.63
C PRO A 127 -16.28 -28.52 -13.12
N PHE A 128 -15.58 -29.40 -13.85
CA PHE A 128 -15.84 -29.66 -15.27
C PHE A 128 -17.20 -30.30 -15.51
N GLY A 129 -17.58 -31.29 -14.70
CA GLY A 129 -18.90 -31.94 -14.79
C GLY A 129 -20.04 -30.97 -14.47
N PHE A 130 -19.85 -30.07 -13.50
CA PHE A 130 -20.81 -29.02 -13.16
C PHE A 130 -20.95 -28.00 -14.30
N PHE A 131 -19.84 -27.53 -14.88
CA PHE A 131 -19.83 -26.61 -16.02
C PHE A 131 -20.55 -27.18 -17.23
N CYS A 132 -20.22 -28.42 -17.65
CA CYS A 132 -20.87 -29.05 -18.79
C CYS A 132 -22.38 -29.22 -18.58
N ARG A 133 -22.81 -29.59 -17.38
CA ARG A 133 -24.23 -29.69 -17.02
C ARG A 133 -24.90 -28.34 -17.03
N ARG A 134 -24.25 -27.29 -16.51
CA ARG A 134 -24.77 -25.92 -16.50
C ARG A 134 -24.94 -25.39 -17.93
N CYS A 135 -23.97 -25.62 -18.81
CA CYS A 135 -24.05 -25.26 -20.24
C CYS A 135 -25.16 -26.04 -20.95
N TYR A 136 -25.26 -27.35 -20.74
CA TYR A 136 -26.30 -28.19 -21.35
C TYR A 136 -27.71 -27.81 -20.88
N THR A 137 -27.89 -27.55 -19.59
CA THR A 137 -29.18 -27.07 -19.05
C THR A 137 -29.51 -25.69 -19.59
N GLY A 138 -28.52 -24.79 -19.71
CA GLY A 138 -28.70 -23.49 -20.36
C GLY A 138 -29.14 -23.63 -21.82
N PHE A 139 -28.46 -24.48 -22.58
CA PHE A 139 -28.80 -24.79 -23.97
C PHE A 139 -30.22 -25.36 -24.11
N SER A 140 -30.60 -26.30 -23.24
CA SER A 140 -31.92 -26.95 -23.26
C SER A 140 -33.08 -25.97 -22.98
N ARG A 141 -32.79 -24.80 -22.40
CA ARG A 141 -33.77 -23.75 -22.11
C ARG A 141 -33.90 -22.72 -23.23
N LEU A 142 -33.00 -22.71 -24.21
CA LEU A 142 -33.09 -21.81 -25.35
C LEU A 142 -34.23 -22.25 -26.27
N ALA A 143 -35.04 -21.28 -26.70
CA ALA A 143 -35.97 -21.48 -27.82
C ALA A 143 -35.18 -21.61 -29.13
N PHE A 144 -35.84 -22.07 -30.20
CA PHE A 144 -35.19 -22.21 -31.52
C PHE A 144 -34.52 -20.91 -32.00
N TYR A 145 -35.17 -19.76 -31.79
CA TYR A 145 -34.60 -18.44 -32.08
C TYR A 145 -33.36 -18.11 -31.22
N GLY A 146 -33.37 -18.50 -29.93
CA GLY A 146 -32.21 -18.35 -29.04
C GLY A 146 -31.01 -19.18 -29.50
N VAL A 147 -31.24 -20.39 -30.03
CA VAL A 147 -30.17 -21.22 -30.59
C VAL A 147 -29.62 -20.63 -31.90
N MET A 148 -30.47 -20.03 -32.74
CA MET A 148 -30.03 -19.34 -33.95
C MET A 148 -29.16 -18.12 -33.64
N GLU A 149 -29.54 -17.31 -32.66
CA GLU A 149 -28.75 -16.13 -32.27
C GLU A 149 -27.43 -16.54 -31.61
N LEU A 150 -27.43 -17.55 -30.75
CA LEU A 150 -26.18 -18.08 -30.17
C LEU A 150 -25.22 -18.58 -31.26
N LEU A 151 -25.72 -19.25 -32.30
CA LEU A 151 -24.91 -19.71 -33.41
C LEU A 151 -24.30 -18.53 -34.19
N LYS A 152 -25.09 -17.48 -34.44
CA LYS A 152 -24.65 -16.26 -35.10
C LYS A 152 -23.60 -15.52 -34.26
N ASP A 153 -23.85 -15.36 -32.96
CA ASP A 153 -22.94 -14.75 -32.00
C ASP A 153 -21.64 -15.56 -31.86
N TYR A 154 -21.71 -16.89 -31.91
CA TYR A 154 -20.53 -17.74 -31.91
C TYR A 154 -19.68 -17.55 -33.17
N GLN A 155 -20.31 -17.49 -34.35
CA GLN A 155 -19.61 -17.27 -35.60
C GLN A 155 -18.96 -15.88 -35.68
N SER A 156 -19.65 -14.83 -35.25
CA SER A 156 -19.08 -13.48 -35.20
C SER A 156 -17.97 -13.36 -34.16
N TRP A 157 -18.10 -14.02 -33.01
CA TRP A 157 -17.06 -14.06 -31.98
C TRP A 157 -15.80 -14.79 -32.44
N CYS A 158 -15.94 -15.95 -33.11
CA CYS A 158 -14.82 -16.64 -33.74
C CYS A 158 -14.18 -15.83 -34.88
N ALA A 159 -14.94 -14.96 -35.55
CA ALA A 159 -14.42 -14.04 -36.57
C ALA A 159 -13.71 -12.80 -36.00
N GLY A 160 -13.70 -12.61 -34.68
CA GLY A 160 -12.98 -11.56 -33.97
C GLY A 160 -13.84 -10.50 -33.30
N ASP A 161 -15.17 -10.60 -33.34
CA ASP A 161 -16.06 -9.68 -32.61
C ASP A 161 -16.21 -10.10 -31.14
N THR A 162 -15.44 -9.47 -30.25
CA THR A 162 -15.44 -9.78 -28.82
C THR A 162 -16.70 -9.35 -28.08
N LYS A 163 -17.56 -8.53 -28.70
CA LYS A 163 -18.80 -8.03 -28.07
C LYS A 163 -20.03 -8.87 -28.42
N ALA A 164 -19.93 -9.70 -29.46
CA ALA A 164 -21.01 -10.56 -29.92
C ALA A 164 -21.52 -11.49 -28.81
N GLY A 165 -22.83 -11.47 -28.57
CA GLY A 165 -23.45 -12.27 -27.52
C GLY A 165 -23.09 -11.88 -26.08
N TYR A 166 -22.45 -10.73 -25.81
CA TYR A 166 -22.17 -10.21 -24.46
C TYR A 166 -22.98 -8.97 -24.07
N GLY A 167 -23.94 -8.56 -24.91
CA GLY A 167 -24.85 -7.45 -24.60
C GLY A 167 -25.77 -7.71 -23.39
N PRO A 168 -26.40 -6.64 -22.86
CA PRO A 168 -27.45 -6.77 -21.85
C PRO A 168 -28.63 -7.57 -22.44
N VAL A 169 -29.12 -8.55 -21.69
CA VAL A 169 -30.29 -9.32 -22.09
C VAL A 169 -31.52 -8.46 -21.83
N GLU A 170 -32.15 -7.94 -22.89
CA GLU A 170 -33.42 -7.22 -22.78
C GLU A 170 -34.50 -8.21 -22.34
N LYS A 171 -35.02 -8.04 -21.12
CA LYS A 171 -36.16 -8.79 -20.61
C LYS A 171 -37.43 -8.05 -21.02
N ASP A 172 -38.16 -8.59 -21.99
CA ASP A 172 -39.46 -8.02 -22.37
C ASP A 172 -40.54 -8.55 -21.42
N LEU A 173 -41.07 -7.67 -20.58
CA LEU A 173 -42.08 -8.02 -19.57
C LEU A 173 -43.48 -8.24 -20.17
N LEU A 174 -43.73 -7.78 -21.39
CA LEU A 174 -45.05 -7.79 -22.04
C LEU A 174 -45.15 -8.88 -23.11
N THR A 175 -44.06 -9.16 -23.81
CA THR A 175 -43.96 -10.20 -24.83
C THR A 175 -43.11 -11.32 -24.26
N GLY A 176 -43.73 -12.43 -23.85
CA GLY A 176 -42.99 -13.56 -23.26
C GLY A 176 -41.72 -13.87 -24.06
N ASP A 177 -40.56 -13.91 -23.38
CA ASP A 177 -39.24 -13.94 -24.01
C ASP A 177 -39.18 -14.95 -25.17
N ILE A 178 -39.10 -14.44 -26.41
CA ILE A 178 -39.02 -15.25 -27.66
C ILE A 178 -37.77 -16.15 -27.66
N TRP A 179 -36.82 -15.84 -26.79
CA TRP A 179 -35.47 -16.41 -26.73
C TRP A 179 -35.34 -17.59 -25.75
N LEU A 180 -36.16 -17.66 -24.70
CA LEU A 180 -36.01 -18.60 -23.59
C LEU A 180 -37.35 -19.22 -23.20
N PHE A 181 -37.33 -20.51 -22.86
CA PHE A 181 -38.42 -21.11 -22.08
C PHE A 181 -38.33 -20.59 -20.64
N THR A 182 -39.11 -19.54 -20.34
CA THR A 182 -39.09 -18.88 -19.04
C THR A 182 -39.72 -19.75 -17.95
N THR A 183 -39.12 -19.68 -16.78
CA THR A 183 -39.56 -20.31 -15.53
C THR A 183 -39.77 -19.22 -14.49
N MET A 184 -40.51 -19.51 -13.41
CA MET A 184 -40.78 -18.52 -12.34
C MET A 184 -39.49 -17.93 -11.73
N SER A 185 -38.36 -18.64 -11.81
CA SER A 185 -37.06 -18.14 -11.37
C SER A 185 -36.43 -17.07 -12.27
N ASP A 186 -36.87 -16.92 -13.52
CA ASP A 186 -36.20 -16.02 -14.48
C ASP A 186 -36.69 -14.58 -14.41
N TYR A 187 -37.92 -14.41 -13.94
CA TYR A 187 -38.53 -13.12 -13.66
C TYR A 187 -37.85 -12.38 -12.48
N GLY A 188 -37.08 -13.10 -11.65
CA GLY A 188 -36.26 -12.50 -10.60
C GLY A 188 -35.03 -11.78 -11.19
N SER A 189 -34.92 -10.47 -10.97
CA SER A 189 -33.66 -9.75 -11.16
C SER A 189 -32.76 -10.02 -9.95
N THR A 190 -31.61 -10.65 -10.16
CA THR A 190 -30.64 -10.94 -9.09
C THR A 190 -29.48 -9.95 -9.14
N ALA A 191 -28.67 -9.91 -8.08
CA ALA A 191 -27.54 -9.01 -8.01
C ALA A 191 -26.44 -9.35 -9.04
N HIS A 192 -25.88 -8.32 -9.68
CA HIS A 192 -24.78 -8.36 -10.62
C HIS A 192 -23.56 -7.61 -10.07
N PRO A 193 -22.34 -8.19 -10.18
CA PRO A 193 -21.13 -7.60 -9.60
C PRO A 193 -20.60 -6.38 -10.38
N GLN A 194 -21.04 -6.15 -11.62
CA GLN A 194 -20.51 -5.10 -12.51
C GLN A 194 -20.58 -3.69 -11.91
N ALA A 195 -21.65 -3.38 -11.18
CA ALA A 195 -21.77 -2.07 -10.51
C ALA A 195 -20.75 -1.92 -9.38
N PHE A 196 -20.39 -3.00 -8.69
CA PHE A 196 -19.35 -2.98 -7.66
C PHE A 196 -17.95 -2.86 -8.29
N GLU A 197 -17.68 -3.59 -9.37
CA GLU A 197 -16.43 -3.48 -10.13
C GLU A 197 -16.22 -2.05 -10.67
N ALA A 198 -17.29 -1.43 -11.19
CA ALA A 198 -17.23 -0.04 -11.64
C ALA A 198 -17.00 0.95 -10.49
N TRP A 199 -17.45 0.65 -9.27
CA TRP A 199 -17.10 1.42 -8.07
C TRP A 199 -15.64 1.22 -7.67
N GLU A 200 -15.11 -0.01 -7.68
CA GLU A 200 -13.70 -0.28 -7.39
C GLU A 200 -12.80 0.47 -8.38
N LYS A 201 -13.11 0.40 -9.67
CA LYS A 201 -12.41 1.19 -10.70
C LYS A 201 -12.51 2.68 -10.41
N GLY A 202 -13.71 3.19 -10.12
CA GLY A 202 -13.94 4.60 -9.80
C GLY A 202 -13.18 5.05 -8.56
N ARG A 203 -13.03 4.19 -7.55
CA ARG A 203 -12.21 4.46 -6.36
C ARG A 203 -10.73 4.56 -6.75
N ASP A 204 -10.24 3.63 -7.56
CA ASP A 204 -8.84 3.60 -7.96
C ASP A 204 -8.44 4.81 -8.82
N THR A 205 -9.38 5.36 -9.61
CA THR A 205 -9.20 6.57 -10.44
C THR A 205 -9.54 7.87 -9.71
N GLY A 206 -10.16 7.81 -8.53
CA GLY A 206 -10.61 8.99 -7.77
C GLY A 206 -11.87 9.67 -8.32
N ASP A 207 -12.79 8.92 -8.93
CA ASP A 207 -14.08 9.44 -9.41
C ASP A 207 -15.06 9.67 -8.25
N ASP A 208 -15.56 10.89 -8.14
CA ASP A 208 -16.47 11.34 -7.07
C ASP A 208 -17.95 11.20 -7.41
N VAL A 209 -18.28 11.00 -8.69
CA VAL A 209 -19.67 11.04 -9.18
C VAL A 209 -20.13 9.65 -9.56
N ILE A 210 -19.40 8.97 -10.44
CA ILE A 210 -19.82 7.68 -10.98
C ILE A 210 -19.57 6.56 -9.97
N GLY A 211 -18.48 6.65 -9.19
CA GLY A 211 -18.14 5.67 -8.17
C GLY A 211 -19.25 5.48 -7.12
N PRO A 212 -19.61 6.51 -6.35
CA PRO A 212 -20.66 6.41 -5.32
C PRO A 212 -22.03 6.00 -5.87
N GLU A 213 -22.39 6.45 -7.07
CA GLU A 213 -23.63 6.08 -7.74
C GLU A 213 -23.65 4.59 -8.11
N ASN A 214 -22.54 4.04 -8.62
CA ASN A 214 -22.42 2.62 -8.91
C ASN A 214 -22.44 1.75 -7.65
N LEU A 215 -21.85 2.23 -6.55
CA LEU A 215 -21.93 1.56 -5.24
C LEU A 215 -23.38 1.48 -4.75
N ARG A 216 -24.13 2.58 -4.88
CA ARG A 216 -25.56 2.62 -4.57
C ARG A 216 -26.32 1.62 -5.43
N ARG A 217 -26.12 1.65 -6.76
CA ARG A 217 -26.75 0.72 -7.71
C ARG A 217 -26.47 -0.74 -7.38
N TYR A 218 -25.28 -1.07 -6.87
CA TYR A 218 -24.96 -2.42 -6.45
C TYR A 218 -25.80 -2.85 -5.24
N PHE A 219 -25.84 -2.04 -4.18
CA PHE A 219 -26.54 -2.39 -2.95
C PHE A 219 -28.07 -2.22 -3.03
N GLU A 220 -28.62 -1.57 -4.05
CA GLU A 220 -30.06 -1.53 -4.33
C GLU A 220 -30.57 -2.80 -5.04
N GLN A 221 -29.68 -3.70 -5.47
CA GLN A 221 -30.06 -4.95 -6.11
C GLN A 221 -30.66 -5.96 -5.11
N MET A 222 -31.40 -6.94 -5.64
CA MET A 222 -31.98 -8.01 -4.83
C MET A 222 -30.97 -9.15 -4.61
N PHE A 223 -30.43 -9.22 -3.40
CA PHE A 223 -29.53 -10.31 -2.96
C PHE A 223 -30.28 -11.52 -2.39
N HIS A 224 -31.51 -11.32 -1.92
CA HIS A 224 -32.36 -12.35 -1.34
C HIS A 224 -33.81 -12.18 -1.75
N THR A 225 -34.64 -13.20 -1.49
CA THR A 225 -36.06 -13.24 -1.89
C THR A 225 -36.98 -12.26 -1.16
N ASN A 226 -36.50 -11.55 -0.13
CA ASN A 226 -37.30 -10.51 0.53
C ASN A 226 -37.24 -9.18 -0.27
N ASN A 227 -38.25 -8.32 -0.11
CA ASN A 227 -38.41 -7.05 -0.84
C ASN A 227 -37.36 -5.96 -0.55
N ASP A 228 -36.44 -6.18 0.38
CA ASP A 228 -35.31 -5.28 0.63
C ASP A 228 -34.02 -5.93 0.11
N SER A 229 -33.01 -5.12 -0.13
CA SER A 229 -31.64 -5.58 -0.33
C SER A 229 -31.06 -6.25 0.92
N GLY A 230 -31.50 -5.85 2.12
CA GLY A 230 -31.02 -6.33 3.43
C GLY A 230 -29.57 -5.95 3.78
N ILE A 231 -28.88 -5.25 2.88
CA ILE A 231 -27.41 -5.04 2.92
C ILE A 231 -27.07 -3.53 2.76
N ARG A 232 -28.05 -2.62 2.86
CA ARG A 232 -27.83 -1.17 2.71
C ARG A 232 -26.80 -0.59 3.69
N GLN A 233 -26.72 -1.16 4.90
CA GLN A 233 -25.74 -0.78 5.91
C GLN A 233 -24.29 -0.93 5.42
N ASN A 234 -24.02 -1.89 4.52
CA ASN A 234 -22.68 -2.07 3.93
C ASN A 234 -22.38 -1.03 2.84
N ALA A 235 -23.41 -0.51 2.16
CA ALA A 235 -23.25 0.61 1.23
C ALA A 235 -22.77 1.86 1.99
N LEU A 236 -23.45 2.19 3.09
CA LEU A 236 -23.08 3.32 3.94
C LEU A 236 -21.67 3.14 4.50
N LEU A 237 -21.31 1.95 4.98
CA LEU A 237 -19.95 1.67 5.50
C LEU A 237 -18.86 1.91 4.44
N ASN A 238 -19.09 1.49 3.19
CA ASN A 238 -18.15 1.71 2.09
C ASN A 238 -18.04 3.19 1.70
N LEU A 239 -19.15 3.94 1.70
CA LEU A 239 -19.13 5.40 1.49
C LEU A 239 -18.39 6.12 2.61
N ILE A 240 -18.61 5.73 3.87
CA ILE A 240 -17.89 6.27 5.03
C ILE A 240 -16.40 6.03 4.87
N ARG A 241 -15.98 4.83 4.45
CA ARG A 241 -14.57 4.50 4.19
C ARG A 241 -13.98 5.40 3.10
N MET A 242 -14.70 5.62 2.01
CA MET A 242 -14.27 6.50 0.92
C MET A 242 -14.03 7.94 1.42
N HIS A 243 -15.02 8.54 2.10
CA HIS A 243 -14.88 9.88 2.67
C HIS A 243 -13.78 9.96 3.74
N TYR A 244 -13.59 8.89 4.52
CA TYR A 244 -12.54 8.82 5.53
C TYR A 244 -11.14 8.83 4.91
N VAL A 245 -10.89 8.01 3.88
CA VAL A 245 -9.59 7.96 3.18
C VAL A 245 -9.26 9.32 2.55
N ARG A 246 -10.26 10.01 2.01
CA ARG A 246 -10.14 11.36 1.45
C ARG A 246 -10.03 12.49 2.49
N LYS A 247 -10.00 12.15 3.79
CA LYS A 247 -9.92 13.10 4.92
C LYS A 247 -11.15 14.01 5.06
N GLU A 248 -12.30 13.63 4.50
CA GLU A 248 -13.57 14.36 4.57
C GLU A 248 -14.37 13.96 5.84
N TYR A 249 -13.76 14.19 7.01
CA TYR A 249 -14.28 13.69 8.29
C TYR A 249 -15.69 14.18 8.64
N ALA A 250 -16.09 15.36 8.19
CA ALA A 250 -17.43 15.91 8.43
C ALA A 250 -18.52 15.13 7.70
N ALA A 251 -18.28 14.73 6.45
CA ALA A 251 -19.20 13.90 5.68
C ALA A 251 -19.24 12.48 6.24
N ALA A 252 -18.07 11.90 6.52
CA ALA A 252 -17.94 10.58 7.13
C ALA A 252 -18.69 10.49 8.46
N SER A 253 -18.58 11.50 9.34
CA SER A 253 -19.26 11.51 10.64
C SER A 253 -20.79 11.53 10.52
N LYS A 254 -21.35 12.24 9.54
CA LYS A 254 -22.82 12.29 9.33
C LYS A 254 -23.35 10.95 8.83
N LEU A 255 -22.71 10.39 7.80
CA LEU A 255 -23.07 9.09 7.24
C LEU A 255 -22.91 7.96 8.28
N LEU A 256 -21.93 8.08 9.17
CA LEU A 256 -21.70 7.10 10.23
C LEU A 256 -22.83 7.05 11.25
N GLN A 257 -23.42 8.19 11.62
CA GLN A 257 -24.58 8.23 12.51
C GLN A 257 -25.79 7.55 11.87
N GLU A 258 -26.00 7.75 10.57
CA GLU A 258 -27.04 7.07 9.80
C GLU A 258 -26.79 5.57 9.73
N ALA A 259 -25.57 5.14 9.41
CA ALA A 259 -25.18 3.72 9.35
C ALA A 259 -25.40 3.01 10.69
N ILE A 260 -25.09 3.66 11.82
CA ILE A 260 -25.34 3.12 13.16
C ILE A 260 -26.85 2.94 13.41
N ALA A 261 -27.67 3.91 13.01
CA ALA A 261 -29.12 3.81 13.15
C ALA A 261 -29.68 2.65 12.31
N VAL A 262 -29.25 2.53 11.05
CA VAL A 262 -29.67 1.45 10.15
C VAL A 262 -29.23 0.08 10.65
N ALA A 263 -27.96 -0.07 11.05
CA ALA A 263 -27.43 -1.32 11.59
C ALA A 263 -28.20 -1.77 12.86
N ARG A 264 -28.57 -0.83 13.74
CA ARG A 264 -29.42 -1.12 14.91
C ARG A 264 -30.83 -1.57 14.51
N THR A 265 -31.45 -0.93 13.51
CA THR A 265 -32.78 -1.33 13.04
C THR A 265 -32.78 -2.72 12.38
N CYS A 266 -31.70 -3.07 11.68
CA CYS A 266 -31.54 -4.37 11.03
C CYS A 266 -31.08 -5.48 12.00
N GLY A 267 -30.62 -5.12 13.21
CA GLY A 267 -30.08 -6.07 14.19
C GLY A 267 -28.71 -6.65 13.80
N ASP A 268 -27.98 -6.01 12.88
CA ASP A 268 -26.67 -6.46 12.41
C ASP A 268 -25.57 -6.01 13.37
N ARG A 269 -25.11 -6.95 14.21
CA ARG A 269 -24.10 -6.69 15.23
C ARG A 269 -22.71 -6.46 14.65
N VAL A 270 -22.39 -7.10 13.52
CA VAL A 270 -21.05 -7.04 12.92
C VAL A 270 -20.84 -5.69 12.27
N THR A 271 -21.79 -5.23 11.45
CA THR A 271 -21.71 -3.91 10.82
C THR A 271 -21.80 -2.80 11.85
N LEU A 272 -22.59 -2.98 12.90
CA LEU A 272 -22.64 -2.04 14.02
C LEU A 272 -21.26 -1.92 14.69
N GLN A 273 -20.56 -3.04 14.92
CA GLN A 273 -19.21 -3.03 15.48
C GLN A 273 -18.24 -2.28 14.57
N HIS A 274 -18.26 -2.55 13.25
CA HIS A 274 -17.43 -1.80 12.30
C HIS A 274 -17.73 -0.30 12.29
N CYS A 275 -19.00 0.10 12.40
CA CYS A 275 -19.38 1.50 12.51
C CYS A 275 -18.83 2.14 13.80
N ILE A 276 -18.94 1.45 14.94
CA ILE A 276 -18.39 1.93 16.22
C ILE A 276 -16.86 2.05 16.14
N SER A 277 -16.19 1.06 15.56
CA SER A 277 -14.73 1.11 15.37
C SER A 277 -14.33 2.28 14.47
N MET A 278 -15.03 2.53 13.36
CA MET A 278 -14.81 3.70 12.51
C MET A 278 -15.08 5.03 13.24
N LEU A 279 -16.05 5.08 14.16
CA LEU A 279 -16.30 6.25 15.00
C LEU A 279 -15.09 6.56 15.86
N HIS A 280 -14.46 5.54 16.44
CA HIS A 280 -13.23 5.70 17.21
C HIS A 280 -12.02 6.09 16.35
N ARG A 281 -12.08 5.95 15.02
CA ARG A 281 -10.99 6.40 14.12
C ARG A 281 -11.05 7.88 13.76
N LEU A 282 -12.22 8.51 13.89
CA LEU A 282 -12.38 9.92 13.60
C LEU A 282 -11.63 10.78 14.63
N PRO A 283 -11.09 11.94 14.21
CA PRO A 283 -10.39 12.83 15.12
C PRO A 283 -11.35 13.35 16.20
N THR A 284 -10.96 13.22 17.48
CA THR A 284 -11.75 13.69 18.62
C THR A 284 -11.42 15.15 18.93
N PRO A 285 -12.41 15.98 19.28
CA PRO A 285 -12.19 17.39 19.62
C PRO A 285 -11.42 17.56 20.95
N THR A 286 -11.41 16.53 21.79
CA THR A 286 -10.75 16.52 23.11
C THR A 286 -9.25 16.20 23.04
N GLY A 287 -8.73 15.77 21.88
CA GLY A 287 -7.32 15.40 21.70
C GLY A 287 -6.89 14.08 22.36
N VAL A 288 -7.71 13.52 23.26
CA VAL A 288 -7.47 12.20 23.86
C VAL A 288 -8.01 11.11 22.91
N PRO A 289 -7.16 10.15 22.50
CA PRO A 289 -7.60 9.08 21.62
C PRO A 289 -8.51 8.10 22.36
N VAL A 290 -9.65 7.77 21.76
CA VAL A 290 -10.51 6.68 22.25
C VAL A 290 -9.92 5.35 21.79
N LEU A 291 -9.53 4.51 22.74
CA LEU A 291 -8.97 3.18 22.48
C LEU A 291 -10.08 2.12 22.56
N ASN A 292 -10.00 1.10 21.71
CA ASN A 292 -10.93 -0.01 21.76
C ASN A 292 -10.60 -0.94 22.94
N GLU A 293 -11.67 -1.41 23.59
CA GLU A 293 -11.64 -2.52 24.53
C GLU A 293 -11.83 -3.84 23.77
N ILE A 294 -11.17 -4.90 24.22
CA ILE A 294 -11.26 -6.20 23.56
C ILE A 294 -12.66 -6.79 23.83
N GLN A 295 -13.42 -6.97 22.77
CA GLN A 295 -14.79 -7.46 22.79
C GLN A 295 -14.96 -8.65 21.83
N PRO A 296 -15.94 -9.54 22.05
CA PRO A 296 -16.28 -10.57 21.08
C PRO A 296 -16.66 -9.89 19.76
N ASP A 297 -16.14 -10.42 18.66
CA ASP A 297 -16.32 -9.93 17.28
C ASP A 297 -15.56 -8.66 16.87
N LEU A 298 -14.73 -8.08 17.75
CA LEU A 298 -13.79 -7.02 17.36
C LEU A 298 -12.73 -7.54 16.39
N HIS A 299 -12.50 -6.82 15.29
CA HIS A 299 -11.47 -7.18 14.33
C HIS A 299 -10.07 -6.82 14.86
N PRO A 300 -9.05 -7.69 14.72
CA PRO A 300 -7.69 -7.43 15.21
C PRO A 300 -7.08 -6.11 14.72
N LEU A 301 -7.36 -5.73 13.48
CA LEU A 301 -6.88 -4.48 12.88
C LEU A 301 -7.42 -3.21 13.54
N GLU A 302 -8.56 -3.28 14.24
CA GLU A 302 -9.07 -2.12 14.99
C GLU A 302 -8.22 -1.84 16.24
N VAL A 303 -7.76 -2.90 16.91
CA VAL A 303 -6.81 -2.80 18.02
C VAL A 303 -5.43 -2.36 17.49
N LEU A 304 -5.04 -2.83 16.30
CA LEU A 304 -3.82 -2.37 15.65
C LEU A 304 -3.88 -0.87 15.32
N TYR A 305 -5.03 -0.36 14.89
CA TYR A 305 -5.19 1.07 14.64
C TYR A 305 -5.08 1.92 15.93
N ASP A 306 -5.42 1.36 17.10
CA ASP A 306 -5.18 2.05 18.37
C ASP A 306 -3.69 2.26 18.65
N VAL A 307 -2.81 1.38 18.16
CA VAL A 307 -1.35 1.58 18.18
C VAL A 307 -1.00 2.84 17.38
N ALA A 308 -1.61 3.05 16.22
CA ALA A 308 -1.39 4.24 15.39
C ALA A 308 -1.81 5.53 16.12
N LYS A 309 -2.90 5.50 16.88
CA LYS A 309 -3.35 6.64 17.69
C LYS A 309 -2.34 6.96 18.80
N LEU A 310 -1.84 5.94 19.49
CA LEU A 310 -0.85 6.10 20.57
C LEU A 310 0.51 6.56 20.06
N LEU A 311 0.84 6.25 18.79
CA LEU A 311 2.04 6.75 18.13
C LEU A 311 2.00 8.26 17.86
N GLN A 312 0.83 8.91 17.89
CA GLN A 312 0.74 10.35 17.68
C GLN A 312 1.33 11.12 18.87
N PRO A 313 2.28 12.05 18.66
CA PRO A 313 2.90 12.83 19.74
C PRO A 313 1.91 13.62 20.59
N GLN A 314 0.78 14.01 20.01
CA GLN A 314 -0.27 14.79 20.68
C GLN A 314 -1.02 13.97 21.76
N SER A 315 -0.98 12.64 21.69
CA SER A 315 -1.63 11.78 22.67
C SER A 315 -1.02 11.88 24.07
N GLY A 316 0.26 12.28 24.15
CA GLY A 316 1.00 12.39 25.40
C GLY A 316 1.27 11.05 26.09
N GLN A 317 0.95 9.92 25.45
CA GLN A 317 1.06 8.59 26.05
C GLN A 317 2.44 7.96 25.81
N PRO A 318 2.94 7.13 26.74
CA PRO A 318 4.17 6.37 26.55
C PRO A 318 4.04 5.30 25.47
N LEU A 319 5.10 5.11 24.68
CA LEU A 319 5.17 4.06 23.65
C LEU A 319 5.01 2.65 24.23
N THR A 320 5.27 2.44 25.52
CA THR A 320 5.03 1.15 26.21
C THR A 320 3.58 0.69 26.09
N LEU A 321 2.62 1.61 26.13
CA LEU A 321 1.19 1.31 25.92
C LEU A 321 0.90 0.90 24.47
N ALA A 322 1.64 1.46 23.51
CA ALA A 322 1.53 1.08 22.11
C ALA A 322 2.04 -0.36 21.89
N PHE A 323 3.13 -0.76 22.56
CA PHE A 323 3.60 -2.16 22.57
C PHE A 323 2.58 -3.11 23.22
N GLU A 324 1.95 -2.71 24.33
CA GLU A 324 0.91 -3.52 24.98
C GLU A 324 -0.29 -3.75 24.04
N LYS A 325 -0.79 -2.69 23.39
CA LYS A 325 -1.88 -2.79 22.41
C LYS A 325 -1.49 -3.61 21.18
N LEU A 326 -0.24 -3.54 20.74
CA LEU A 326 0.28 -4.38 19.66
C LEU A 326 0.25 -5.87 20.04
N VAL A 327 0.70 -6.22 21.25
CA VAL A 327 0.62 -7.60 21.75
C VAL A 327 -0.83 -8.07 21.84
N HIS A 328 -1.74 -7.21 22.29
CA HIS A 328 -3.18 -7.49 22.26
C HIS A 328 -3.71 -7.76 20.86
N ALA A 329 -3.30 -6.98 19.86
CA ALA A 329 -3.69 -7.17 18.46
C ALA A 329 -3.17 -8.51 17.90
N ILE A 330 -1.91 -8.87 18.19
CA ILE A 330 -1.31 -10.15 17.77
C ILE A 330 -2.03 -11.33 18.43
N GLY A 331 -2.27 -11.25 19.74
CA GLY A 331 -2.99 -12.29 20.49
C GLY A 331 -4.41 -12.47 19.97
N LEU A 332 -5.11 -11.37 19.69
CA LEU A 332 -6.45 -11.39 19.12
C LEU A 332 -6.46 -11.97 17.70
N TYR A 333 -5.46 -11.64 16.87
CA TYR A 333 -5.30 -12.21 15.52
C TYR A 333 -5.13 -13.73 15.56
N ASN A 334 -4.21 -14.22 16.40
CA ASN A 334 -3.97 -15.66 16.53
C ASN A 334 -5.24 -16.39 17.01
N SER A 335 -5.90 -15.85 18.04
CA SER A 335 -7.17 -16.38 18.53
C SER A 335 -8.26 -16.37 17.46
N TRP A 336 -8.34 -15.31 16.65
CA TRP A 336 -9.32 -15.17 15.57
C TRP A 336 -9.11 -16.21 14.47
N VAL A 337 -7.86 -16.45 14.05
CA VAL A 337 -7.51 -17.49 13.07
C VAL A 337 -7.83 -18.88 13.61
N ASP A 338 -7.43 -19.17 14.85
CA ASP A 338 -7.60 -20.49 15.48
C ASP A 338 -9.08 -20.82 15.75
N LEU A 339 -9.84 -19.85 16.28
CA LEU A 339 -11.24 -20.07 16.67
C LEU A 339 -12.19 -20.06 15.47
N ARG A 340 -12.00 -19.18 14.49
CA ARG A 340 -12.93 -19.04 13.37
C ARG A 340 -12.60 -19.94 12.17
N ARG A 341 -11.45 -20.64 12.20
CA ARG A 341 -10.94 -21.48 11.09
C ARG A 341 -10.94 -20.74 9.73
N ILE A 342 -10.75 -19.42 9.78
CA ILE A 342 -10.65 -18.59 8.58
C ILE A 342 -9.24 -18.76 8.04
N SER A 343 -9.08 -18.88 6.73
CA SER A 343 -7.75 -18.90 6.11
C SER A 343 -7.02 -17.60 6.46
N PRO A 344 -5.80 -17.64 7.02
CA PRO A 344 -5.08 -16.43 7.39
C PRO A 344 -4.88 -15.58 6.14
N HIS A 345 -5.39 -14.34 6.17
CA HIS A 345 -5.17 -13.41 5.09
C HIS A 345 -3.78 -12.79 5.24
N GLU A 346 -2.90 -13.01 4.27
CA GLU A 346 -1.49 -12.61 4.36
C GLU A 346 -1.35 -11.10 4.63
N ARG A 347 -2.16 -10.25 3.99
CA ARG A 347 -2.13 -8.80 4.16
C ARG A 347 -2.33 -8.35 5.62
N GLU A 348 -3.21 -9.02 6.36
CA GLU A 348 -3.48 -8.66 7.76
C GLU A 348 -2.29 -8.98 8.67
N ARG A 349 -1.65 -10.13 8.43
CA ARG A 349 -0.43 -10.51 9.13
C ARG A 349 0.71 -9.54 8.83
N LEU A 350 0.86 -9.12 7.57
CA LEU A 350 1.87 -8.14 7.18
C LEU A 350 1.62 -6.77 7.81
N GLY A 351 0.36 -6.38 8.04
CA GLY A 351 0.02 -5.16 8.77
C GLY A 351 0.58 -5.12 10.20
N LEU A 352 0.60 -6.26 10.89
CA LEU A 352 1.19 -6.37 12.24
C LEU A 352 2.70 -6.10 12.21
N HIS A 353 3.41 -6.69 11.25
CA HIS A 353 4.85 -6.49 11.06
C HIS A 353 5.18 -5.06 10.61
N ALA A 354 4.38 -4.48 9.71
CA ALA A 354 4.53 -3.10 9.28
C ALA A 354 4.39 -2.11 10.46
N MET A 355 3.42 -2.34 11.35
CA MET A 355 3.26 -1.51 12.55
C MET A 355 4.40 -1.71 13.56
N GLN A 356 4.89 -2.94 13.73
CA GLN A 356 6.08 -3.20 14.56
C GLN A 356 7.30 -2.43 14.05
N ALA A 357 7.52 -2.40 12.74
CA ALA A 357 8.61 -1.64 12.15
C ALA A 357 8.52 -0.14 12.50
N VAL A 358 7.33 0.45 12.36
CA VAL A 358 7.10 1.85 12.74
C VAL A 358 7.39 2.06 14.22
N LEU A 359 6.86 1.20 15.09
CA LEU A 359 7.02 1.34 16.54
C LEU A 359 8.50 1.23 16.97
N TRP A 360 9.24 0.24 16.46
CA TRP A 360 10.68 0.12 16.70
C TRP A 360 11.46 1.31 16.16
N SER A 361 11.07 1.85 15.00
CA SER A 361 11.69 3.05 14.44
C SER A 361 11.43 4.28 15.32
N THR A 362 10.22 4.46 15.85
CA THR A 362 9.89 5.59 16.75
C THR A 362 10.59 5.52 18.11
N LEU A 363 10.86 4.30 18.60
CA LEU A 363 11.69 4.07 19.78
C LEU A 363 13.18 4.37 19.52
N GLY A 364 13.62 4.36 18.25
CA GLY A 364 15.02 4.51 17.86
C GLY A 364 15.80 3.20 17.68
N CYS A 365 15.10 2.06 17.62
CA CYS A 365 15.68 0.73 17.38
C CYS A 365 15.58 0.34 15.90
N HIS A 366 16.35 1.02 15.04
CA HIS A 366 16.24 0.86 13.59
C HIS A 366 16.67 -0.51 13.06
N GLY A 367 17.53 -1.24 13.77
CA GLY A 367 17.92 -2.60 13.40
C GLY A 367 16.72 -3.56 13.39
N LEU A 368 15.90 -3.53 14.44
CA LEU A 368 14.67 -4.33 14.52
C LEU A 368 13.63 -3.84 13.52
N ALA A 369 13.47 -2.52 13.37
CA ALA A 369 12.58 -1.96 12.36
C ALA A 369 12.89 -2.47 10.94
N LYS A 370 14.18 -2.53 10.59
CA LYS A 370 14.63 -3.06 9.29
C LYS A 370 14.29 -4.54 9.09
N VAL A 371 14.39 -5.35 10.14
CA VAL A 371 14.04 -6.78 10.07
C VAL A 371 12.55 -6.95 9.77
N GLU A 372 11.71 -6.22 10.48
CA GLU A 372 10.24 -6.28 10.29
C GLU A 372 9.82 -5.78 8.90
N GLU A 373 10.44 -4.72 8.39
CA GLU A 373 10.18 -4.27 7.02
C GLU A 373 10.66 -5.27 5.97
N SER A 374 11.82 -5.91 6.21
CA SER A 374 12.34 -6.94 5.31
C SER A 374 11.39 -8.13 5.23
N ILE A 375 10.72 -8.48 6.35
CA ILE A 375 9.64 -9.48 6.37
C ILE A 375 8.48 -9.02 5.48
N VAL A 376 8.00 -7.78 5.64
CA VAL A 376 6.90 -7.25 4.82
C VAL A 376 7.25 -7.27 3.33
N GLN A 377 8.46 -6.87 2.96
CA GLN A 377 8.91 -6.85 1.57
C GLN A 377 9.12 -8.25 0.99
N ALA A 378 9.61 -9.20 1.77
CA ALA A 378 9.86 -10.57 1.31
C ALA A 378 8.56 -11.34 1.02
N PHE A 379 7.50 -11.07 1.78
CA PHE A 379 6.23 -11.79 1.66
C PHE A 379 5.13 -11.04 0.90
N SER A 380 5.35 -9.77 0.53
CA SER A 380 4.42 -9.01 -0.31
C SER A 380 4.73 -9.19 -1.80
N ARG A 381 3.68 -9.20 -2.65
CA ARG A 381 3.84 -9.28 -4.10
C ARG A 381 4.16 -7.89 -4.66
N SER A 382 5.13 -7.83 -5.58
CA SER A 382 5.47 -6.57 -6.26
C SER A 382 4.36 -6.15 -7.24
N GLY A 383 3.98 -4.88 -7.20
CA GLY A 383 2.93 -4.32 -8.06
C GLY A 383 1.49 -4.60 -7.62
N ASP A 384 1.29 -5.10 -6.40
CA ASP A 384 -0.04 -5.22 -5.77
C ASP A 384 -0.42 -3.93 -5.04
N ASP A 385 -1.72 -3.65 -4.92
CA ASP A 385 -2.31 -2.51 -4.18
C ASP A 385 -2.30 -2.81 -2.65
N ASP A 386 -1.17 -3.31 -2.13
CA ASP A 386 -1.02 -3.58 -0.69
C ASP A 386 -0.42 -2.35 0.01
N PRO A 387 -1.21 -1.63 0.84
CA PRO A 387 -0.74 -0.43 1.53
C PRO A 387 0.38 -0.74 2.53
N ASN A 388 0.45 -1.95 3.08
CA ASN A 388 1.50 -2.32 4.04
C ASN A 388 2.88 -2.32 3.39
N ARG A 389 2.95 -2.83 2.15
CA ARG A 389 4.17 -2.84 1.36
C ARG A 389 4.61 -1.43 1.03
N LEU A 390 3.70 -0.59 0.52
CA LEU A 390 4.02 0.80 0.21
C LEU A 390 4.53 1.52 1.47
N ASN A 391 3.80 1.45 2.58
CA ASN A 391 4.22 2.08 3.84
C ASN A 391 5.61 1.63 4.31
N SER A 392 5.94 0.33 4.20
CA SER A 392 7.28 -0.17 4.54
C SER A 392 8.36 0.43 3.64
N LEU A 393 8.10 0.57 2.33
CA LEU A 393 9.01 1.18 1.37
C LEU A 393 9.17 2.69 1.62
N LEU A 394 8.08 3.40 1.89
CA LEU A 394 8.10 4.83 2.22
C LEU A 394 8.92 5.10 3.49
N ASN A 395 8.73 4.30 4.54
CA ASN A 395 9.49 4.40 5.79
C ASN A 395 10.97 4.09 5.59
N GLN A 396 11.29 3.07 4.79
CA GLN A 396 12.67 2.75 4.44
C GLN A 396 13.33 3.89 3.67
N ALA A 397 12.68 4.39 2.61
CA ALA A 397 13.18 5.49 1.78
C ALA A 397 13.39 6.75 2.63
N HIS A 398 12.44 7.08 3.51
CA HIS A 398 12.58 8.20 4.43
C HIS A 398 13.80 8.06 5.34
N ARG A 399 14.06 6.88 5.91
CA ARG A 399 15.26 6.64 6.73
C ARG A 399 16.55 6.70 5.92
N MET A 400 16.56 6.20 4.69
CA MET A 400 17.73 6.30 3.80
C MET A 400 18.03 7.77 3.47
N ALA A 401 17.01 8.57 3.17
CA ALA A 401 17.15 10.00 2.96
C ALA A 401 17.64 10.74 4.21
N ARG A 402 17.15 10.39 5.40
CA ARG A 402 17.66 10.96 6.68
C ARG A 402 19.14 10.69 6.90
N ASN A 403 19.66 9.57 6.40
CA ASN A 403 21.07 9.21 6.45
C ASN A 403 21.93 9.79 5.31
N GLY A 404 21.36 10.56 4.38
CA GLY A 404 22.10 11.15 3.26
C GLY A 404 22.16 10.27 2.00
N LEU A 405 21.57 9.07 2.04
CA LEU A 405 21.46 8.17 0.88
C LEU A 405 20.26 8.56 0.01
N TYR A 406 20.26 9.78 -0.52
CA TYR A 406 19.13 10.33 -1.28
C TYR A 406 18.88 9.57 -2.58
N GLU A 407 19.94 9.28 -3.34
CA GLU A 407 19.85 8.57 -4.63
C GLU A 407 19.24 7.17 -4.44
N ASP A 408 19.74 6.40 -3.48
CA ASP A 408 19.21 5.07 -3.18
C ASP A 408 17.74 5.13 -2.72
N ALA A 409 17.37 6.15 -1.93
CA ALA A 409 16.00 6.37 -1.50
C ALA A 409 15.08 6.64 -2.69
N LEU A 410 15.48 7.53 -3.60
CA LEU A 410 14.71 7.85 -4.81
C LEU A 410 14.63 6.64 -5.75
N ILE A 411 15.73 5.90 -5.96
CA ILE A 411 15.75 4.68 -6.77
C ILE A 411 14.74 3.66 -6.22
N SER A 412 14.66 3.48 -4.91
CA SER A 412 13.70 2.54 -4.30
C SER A 412 12.23 2.90 -4.59
N LEU A 413 11.91 4.19 -4.67
CA LEU A 413 10.55 4.69 -4.92
C LEU A 413 10.19 4.78 -6.41
N VAL A 414 11.18 5.03 -7.27
CA VAL A 414 11.03 5.19 -8.72
C VAL A 414 10.90 3.83 -9.45
N GLN A 415 11.28 2.73 -8.81
CA GLN A 415 11.17 1.39 -9.38
C GLN A 415 9.73 1.06 -9.83
N PRO A 416 9.53 0.46 -11.02
CA PRO A 416 8.20 0.11 -11.51
C PRO A 416 7.41 -0.82 -10.58
N GLY A 417 8.11 -1.65 -9.79
CA GLY A 417 7.46 -2.51 -8.81
C GLY A 417 6.81 -1.74 -7.64
N THR A 418 7.12 -0.46 -7.45
CA THR A 418 6.61 0.38 -6.35
C THR A 418 5.34 1.11 -6.75
N TRP A 419 5.27 1.66 -7.97
CA TRP A 419 4.13 2.47 -8.41
C TRP A 419 3.14 1.75 -9.34
N ARG A 420 3.48 0.57 -9.88
CA ARG A 420 2.51 -0.25 -10.63
C ARG A 420 1.42 -0.75 -9.69
N GLY A 421 0.16 -0.51 -10.05
CA GLY A 421 -1.00 -0.99 -9.29
C GLY A 421 -1.44 -0.07 -8.16
N LEU A 422 -0.84 1.11 -7.98
CA LEU A 422 -1.30 2.08 -6.99
C LEU A 422 -2.69 2.64 -7.35
N SER A 423 -3.55 2.73 -6.35
CA SER A 423 -4.73 3.60 -6.35
C SER A 423 -4.34 5.08 -6.25
N LEU A 424 -5.23 6.00 -6.66
CA LEU A 424 -4.96 7.44 -6.62
C LEU A 424 -4.62 7.94 -5.20
N ASP A 425 -5.27 7.38 -4.18
CA ASP A 425 -5.02 7.74 -2.78
C ASP A 425 -3.58 7.40 -2.36
N LEU A 426 -3.12 6.17 -2.69
CA LEU A 426 -1.75 5.73 -2.41
C LEU A 426 -0.70 6.44 -3.27
N TYR A 427 -1.06 6.84 -4.49
CA TYR A 427 -0.22 7.68 -5.34
C TYR A 427 0.09 9.02 -4.67
N GLN A 428 -0.89 9.65 -4.00
CA GLN A 428 -0.66 10.90 -3.29
C GLN A 428 0.33 10.74 -2.13
N GLU A 429 0.26 9.63 -1.39
CA GLU A 429 1.22 9.32 -0.32
C GLU A 429 2.63 9.07 -0.86
N TRP A 430 2.74 8.31 -1.95
CA TRP A 430 4.00 8.05 -2.65
C TRP A 430 4.63 9.33 -3.22
N ALA A 431 3.86 10.15 -3.92
CA ALA A 431 4.32 11.42 -4.47
C ALA A 431 4.75 12.40 -3.37
N ASN A 432 4.03 12.42 -2.25
CA ASN A 432 4.39 13.24 -1.09
C ASN A 432 5.72 12.81 -0.47
N MET A 433 6.01 11.51 -0.38
CA MET A 433 7.31 11.04 0.12
C MET A 433 8.47 11.43 -0.79
N ILE A 434 8.31 11.33 -2.11
CA ILE A 434 9.32 11.79 -3.07
C ILE A 434 9.55 13.30 -2.90
N TRP A 435 8.46 14.07 -2.82
CA TRP A 435 8.53 15.52 -2.56
C TRP A 435 9.28 15.83 -1.26
N HIS A 436 9.00 15.09 -0.18
CA HIS A 436 9.66 15.24 1.11
C HIS A 436 11.17 14.95 1.05
N ILE A 437 11.58 13.90 0.33
CA ILE A 437 13.01 13.57 0.16
C ILE A 437 13.74 14.67 -0.59
N LEU A 438 13.13 15.21 -1.65
CA LEU A 438 13.68 16.34 -2.40
C LEU A 438 13.75 17.60 -1.52
N ALA A 439 12.68 17.89 -0.77
CA ALA A 439 12.63 19.01 0.17
C ALA A 439 13.75 18.92 1.23
N LEU A 440 13.97 17.73 1.80
CA LEU A 440 15.02 17.47 2.79
C LEU A 440 16.43 17.69 2.22
N ARG A 441 16.68 17.24 0.98
CA ARG A 441 17.98 17.42 0.31
C ARG A 441 18.26 18.90 0.03
N ILE A 442 17.28 19.58 -0.57
CA ILE A 442 17.36 21.01 -0.93
C ILE A 442 17.52 21.88 0.33
N SER A 443 16.79 21.57 1.41
CA SER A 443 16.90 22.32 2.67
C SER A 443 18.27 22.16 3.33
N ARG A 444 18.84 20.94 3.31
CA ARG A 444 20.20 20.66 3.84
C ARG A 444 21.31 21.36 3.04
N ARG A 445 21.13 21.52 1.72
CA ARG A 445 22.04 22.28 0.85
C ARG A 445 21.94 23.80 1.01
N GLY A 446 20.85 24.30 1.59
CA GLY A 446 20.58 25.74 1.71
C GLY A 446 19.96 26.38 0.47
N GLU A 447 19.48 25.58 -0.49
CA GLU A 447 18.95 26.02 -1.79
C GLU A 447 17.52 26.62 -1.70
N ARG A 448 17.38 27.75 -0.99
CA ARG A 448 16.06 28.36 -0.71
C ARG A 448 15.29 28.76 -1.97
N ARG A 449 16.00 29.24 -3.01
CA ARG A 449 15.39 29.66 -4.29
C ARG A 449 14.77 28.48 -5.02
N LEU A 450 15.54 27.40 -5.21
CA LEU A 450 15.04 26.17 -5.84
C LEU A 450 13.83 25.61 -5.09
N PHE A 451 13.89 25.60 -3.76
CA PHE A 451 12.76 25.16 -2.93
C PHE A 451 11.49 25.96 -3.25
N HIS A 452 11.57 27.28 -3.21
CA HIS A 452 10.41 28.16 -3.32
C HIS A 452 9.88 28.27 -4.75
N ASP A 453 10.77 28.29 -5.75
CA ASP A 453 10.40 28.54 -7.15
C ASP A 453 10.05 27.24 -7.91
N PHE A 454 10.70 26.12 -7.58
CA PHE A 454 10.49 24.85 -8.28
C PHE A 454 9.63 23.87 -7.48
N LEU A 455 10.00 23.58 -6.23
CA LEU A 455 9.44 22.46 -5.47
C LEU A 455 8.11 22.79 -4.79
N LEU A 456 7.98 23.97 -4.17
CA LEU A 456 6.78 24.40 -3.47
C LEU A 456 5.53 24.48 -4.37
N PRO A 457 5.58 25.03 -5.61
CA PRO A 457 4.41 25.04 -6.50
C PRO A 457 3.97 23.65 -6.96
N ARG A 458 4.84 22.64 -6.85
CA ARG A 458 4.61 21.25 -7.28
C ARG A 458 4.17 20.36 -6.12
N GLN A 459 3.87 20.94 -4.97
CA GLN A 459 3.46 20.20 -3.79
C GLN A 459 2.18 19.35 -4.05
N PRO A 460 2.16 18.05 -3.68
CA PRO A 460 0.96 17.22 -3.78
C PRO A 460 -0.17 17.71 -2.86
N SER A 461 -1.42 17.66 -3.33
CA SER A 461 -2.60 18.19 -2.60
C SER A 461 -2.86 17.57 -1.23
N SER A 462 -2.36 16.35 -0.97
CA SER A 462 -2.54 15.64 0.31
C SER A 462 -1.54 16.07 1.39
N SER A 463 -0.50 16.81 1.02
CA SER A 463 0.59 17.16 1.92
C SER A 463 0.26 18.39 2.76
N THR A 464 0.36 18.24 4.08
CA THR A 464 0.32 19.37 5.01
C THR A 464 1.73 19.91 5.13
N PHE A 465 2.16 20.74 4.17
CA PHE A 465 3.48 21.36 4.25
C PHE A 465 3.59 22.21 5.52
N VAL A 466 4.63 21.94 6.31
CA VAL A 466 4.99 22.71 7.49
C VAL A 466 6.40 23.25 7.28
N SER A 467 6.55 24.57 7.05
CA SER A 467 7.86 25.17 6.73
C SER A 467 8.93 24.88 7.79
N LYS A 468 8.51 24.84 9.07
CA LYS A 468 9.38 24.55 10.22
C LYS A 468 10.06 23.18 10.19
N GLU A 469 9.59 22.23 9.36
CA GLU A 469 10.26 20.93 9.21
C GLU A 469 11.56 21.04 8.42
N TYR A 470 11.71 22.08 7.58
CA TYR A 470 12.84 22.22 6.66
C TYR A 470 13.65 23.49 6.92
N PHE A 471 12.99 24.58 7.35
CA PHE A 471 13.59 25.89 7.51
C PHE A 471 13.25 26.52 8.85
N PHE A 472 14.16 27.35 9.36
CA PHE A 472 13.99 28.11 10.59
C PHE A 472 13.23 29.43 10.35
N ASP A 473 11.99 29.32 9.86
CA ASP A 473 11.13 30.46 9.55
C ASP A 473 10.14 30.76 10.68
N ASP A 474 9.64 32.00 10.76
CA ASP A 474 8.61 32.42 11.73
C ASP A 474 7.19 31.94 11.35
N CYS A 475 7.08 30.76 10.73
CA CYS A 475 5.80 30.22 10.28
C CYS A 475 4.81 30.00 11.44
N THR A 476 3.54 30.31 11.22
CA THR A 476 2.49 30.21 12.26
C THR A 476 1.97 28.79 12.46
N THR A 477 2.24 27.86 11.53
CA THR A 477 1.82 26.46 11.68
C THR A 477 2.64 25.78 12.79
N PRO A 478 2.01 25.22 13.83
CA PRO A 478 2.72 24.54 14.90
C PRO A 478 3.21 23.16 14.45
N LEU A 479 4.42 22.80 14.87
CA LEU A 479 4.89 21.41 14.81
C LEU A 479 4.21 20.58 15.91
N PRO A 480 4.31 19.23 15.88
CA PRO A 480 3.98 18.40 17.04
C PRO A 480 4.72 18.92 18.29
N PRO A 481 4.14 18.80 19.50
CA PRO A 481 4.59 19.56 20.69
C PRO A 481 6.09 19.45 20.98
N MET A 482 6.66 18.23 21.01
CA MET A 482 8.11 18.03 21.21
C MET A 482 8.95 18.60 20.05
N GLY A 483 8.46 18.51 18.82
CA GLY A 483 9.14 19.07 17.66
C GLY A 483 9.14 20.59 17.67
N ASP A 484 8.02 21.21 18.06
CA ASP A 484 7.92 22.68 18.17
C ASP A 484 8.78 23.20 19.32
N GLU A 485 8.80 22.51 20.46
CA GLU A 485 9.69 22.81 21.59
C GLU A 485 11.17 22.78 21.16
N LEU A 486 11.63 21.72 20.48
CA LEU A 486 13.01 21.63 19.99
C LEU A 486 13.32 22.64 18.88
N HIS A 487 12.37 22.92 17.99
CA HIS A 487 12.54 23.95 16.96
C HIS A 487 12.71 25.34 17.60
N GLN A 488 11.94 25.66 18.65
CA GLN A 488 12.12 26.89 19.42
C GLN A 488 13.51 26.97 20.06
N VAL A 489 14.02 25.87 20.63
CA VAL A 489 15.39 25.78 21.17
C VAL A 489 16.43 26.08 20.09
N MET A 490 16.34 25.43 18.94
CA MET A 490 17.28 25.62 17.84
C MET A 490 17.22 27.04 17.27
N SER A 491 16.03 27.63 17.15
CA SER A 491 15.84 29.02 16.70
C SER A 491 16.40 30.04 17.69
N ALA A 492 16.10 29.87 18.98
CA ALA A 492 16.64 30.72 20.05
C ALA A 492 18.17 30.69 20.10
N ARG A 493 18.75 29.50 19.93
CA ARG A 493 20.20 29.31 19.83
C ARG A 493 20.80 30.06 18.63
N ARG A 494 20.22 29.96 17.43
CA ARG A 494 20.69 30.71 16.25
C ARG A 494 20.67 32.22 16.46
N ARG A 495 19.76 32.71 17.31
CA ARG A 495 19.64 34.14 17.68
C ARG A 495 20.52 34.53 18.88
N GLY A 496 21.33 33.61 19.41
CA GLY A 496 22.19 33.85 20.57
C GLY A 496 21.43 34.02 21.90
N GLN A 497 20.23 33.45 22.01
CA GLN A 497 19.36 33.57 23.19
C GLN A 497 19.30 32.24 23.96
N ALA A 498 20.41 31.83 24.59
CA ALA A 498 20.45 30.55 25.32
C ALA A 498 19.49 30.48 26.52
N VAL A 499 19.27 31.58 27.23
CA VAL A 499 18.43 31.61 28.44
C VAL A 499 16.95 31.29 28.11
N THR A 500 16.45 31.79 26.97
CA THR A 500 15.05 31.56 26.55
C THR A 500 14.82 30.13 26.07
N ALA A 501 15.90 29.42 25.69
CA ALA A 501 15.84 28.04 25.23
C ALA A 501 15.74 27.00 26.35
N ILE A 502 16.10 27.35 27.60
CA ILE A 502 16.17 26.37 28.71
C ILE A 502 14.82 25.73 29.01
N GLN A 503 13.77 26.54 29.18
CA GLN A 503 12.46 26.00 29.57
C GLN A 503 11.86 25.08 28.49
N PRO A 504 11.79 25.47 27.19
CA PRO A 504 11.35 24.57 26.12
C PRO A 504 12.19 23.29 26.03
N LEU A 505 13.51 23.39 26.26
CA LEU A 505 14.39 22.23 26.20
C LEU A 505 14.12 21.22 27.32
N LEU A 506 13.99 21.69 28.57
CA LEU A 506 13.68 20.81 29.71
C LEU A 506 12.30 20.15 29.55
N GLN A 507 11.33 20.89 29.02
CA GLN A 507 10.00 20.36 28.71
C GLN A 507 10.08 19.24 27.65
N SER A 508 10.81 19.47 26.55
CA SER A 508 11.00 18.47 25.50
C SER A 508 11.77 17.25 26.01
N LEU A 509 12.77 17.43 26.87
CA LEU A 509 13.52 16.32 27.47
C LEU A 509 12.61 15.44 28.32
N TRP A 510 11.83 16.05 29.22
CA TRP A 510 10.86 15.33 30.03
C TRP A 510 9.84 14.58 29.17
N ASN A 511 9.24 15.27 28.19
CA ASN A 511 8.23 14.70 27.30
C ASN A 511 8.78 13.53 26.47
N SER A 512 9.99 13.68 25.92
CA SER A 512 10.62 12.65 25.09
C SER A 512 11.04 11.43 25.90
N GLU A 513 11.55 11.61 27.13
CA GLU A 513 11.87 10.52 28.04
C GLU A 513 10.61 9.77 28.49
N PHE A 514 9.60 10.50 28.97
CA PHE A 514 8.33 9.92 29.41
C PHE A 514 7.63 9.16 28.29
N GLN A 515 7.62 9.71 27.08
CA GLN A 515 7.00 9.04 25.94
C GLN A 515 7.83 7.87 25.38
N GLY A 516 9.11 7.78 25.72
CA GLY A 516 10.03 6.78 25.15
C GLY A 516 10.53 7.12 23.74
N ARG A 517 10.50 8.39 23.34
CA ARG A 517 11.03 8.85 22.05
C ARG A 517 12.52 9.15 22.14
N PHE A 518 13.31 8.09 22.29
CA PHE A 518 14.75 8.20 22.56
C PHE A 518 15.56 8.97 21.51
N PRO A 519 15.24 8.96 20.20
CA PRO A 519 15.93 9.83 19.23
C PRO A 519 15.87 11.32 19.60
N LEU A 520 14.67 11.81 19.95
CA LEU A 520 14.47 13.21 20.35
C LEU A 520 15.08 13.51 21.72
N TYR A 521 15.03 12.55 22.65
CA TYR A 521 15.69 12.67 23.95
C TYR A 521 17.20 12.85 23.79
N ARG A 522 17.85 12.01 22.96
CA ARG A 522 19.29 12.10 22.69
C ARG A 522 19.65 13.43 22.06
N LEU A 523 18.86 13.90 21.08
CA LEU A 523 19.03 15.22 20.49
C LEU A 523 18.89 16.34 21.55
N GLY A 524 17.89 16.24 22.43
CA GLY A 524 17.70 17.17 23.54
C GLY A 524 18.91 17.21 24.49
N ILE A 525 19.53 16.07 24.81
CA ILE A 525 20.73 16.01 25.66
C ILE A 525 21.92 16.67 24.96
N VAL A 526 22.08 16.47 23.65
CA VAL A 526 23.12 17.15 22.86
C VAL A 526 22.90 18.66 22.87
N LEU A 527 21.67 19.13 22.67
CA LEU A 527 21.33 20.55 22.74
C LEU A 527 21.52 21.15 24.15
N LEU A 528 21.24 20.37 25.20
CA LEU A 528 21.47 20.76 26.59
C LEU A 528 22.95 20.95 26.87
N ALA A 529 23.78 20.02 26.42
CA ALA A 529 25.23 20.15 26.53
C ALA A 529 25.74 21.38 25.76
N ASP A 530 25.18 21.67 24.59
CA ASP A 530 25.59 22.83 23.80
C ASP A 530 25.24 24.17 24.45
N ILE A 531 24.00 24.31 24.95
CA ILE A 531 23.58 25.49 25.70
C ILE A 531 24.36 25.59 27.02
N GLY A 532 24.64 24.46 27.68
CA GLY A 532 25.45 24.40 28.89
C GLY A 532 26.89 24.87 28.69
N LEU A 533 27.45 24.76 27.48
CA LEU A 533 28.76 25.33 27.15
C LEU A 533 28.76 26.86 27.21
N GLU A 534 27.67 27.53 26.82
CA GLU A 534 27.54 28.99 26.94
C GLU A 534 27.53 29.45 28.41
N PHE A 535 27.07 28.58 29.32
CA PHE A 535 27.10 28.81 30.76
C PHE A 535 28.41 28.37 31.44
N GLY A 536 29.41 27.90 30.68
CA GLY A 536 30.70 27.48 31.21
C GLY A 536 30.71 26.13 31.92
N MET A 537 29.68 25.30 31.76
CA MET A 537 29.55 23.98 32.42
C MET A 537 30.24 22.85 31.65
N SER A 538 31.45 23.08 31.13
CA SER A 538 32.12 22.22 30.13
C SER A 538 32.31 20.76 30.58
N LYS A 539 32.76 20.53 31.84
CA LYS A 539 32.96 19.18 32.39
C LYS A 539 31.66 18.38 32.52
N HIS A 540 30.57 19.04 32.91
CA HIS A 540 29.26 18.39 33.01
C HIS A 540 28.70 18.06 31.62
N CYS A 541 28.82 19.01 30.67
CA CYS A 541 28.39 18.83 29.29
C CYS A 541 29.12 17.66 28.60
N ARG A 542 30.43 17.52 28.85
CA ARG A 542 31.23 16.36 28.40
C ARG A 542 30.65 15.04 28.93
N SER A 543 30.43 14.94 30.25
CA SER A 543 29.89 13.74 30.88
C SER A 543 28.50 13.36 30.35
N LEU A 544 27.65 14.35 30.05
CA LEU A 544 26.31 14.11 29.49
C LEU A 544 26.39 13.46 28.10
N ILE A 545 27.22 14.02 27.21
CA ILE A 545 27.37 13.47 25.85
C ILE A 545 28.05 12.11 25.87
N GLU A 546 29.09 11.92 26.68
CA GLU A 546 29.77 10.62 26.82
C GLU A 546 28.80 9.50 27.27
N GLY A 547 27.81 9.83 28.09
CA GLY A 547 26.78 8.87 28.54
C GLY A 547 25.84 8.37 27.43
N ILE A 548 25.56 9.20 26.41
CA ILE A 548 24.67 8.84 25.30
C ILE A 548 25.41 8.42 24.02
N LEU A 549 26.71 8.70 23.92
CA LEU A 549 27.52 8.48 22.73
C LEU A 549 27.46 7.04 22.19
N PRO A 550 27.52 5.97 23.01
CA PRO A 550 27.43 4.59 22.51
C PRO A 550 26.14 4.29 21.73
N GLN A 551 25.06 5.02 22.00
CA GLN A 551 23.78 4.86 21.33
C GLN A 551 23.69 5.65 20.02
N LEU A 552 24.54 6.66 19.83
CA LEU A 552 24.60 7.50 18.63
C LEU A 552 25.63 7.01 17.61
N LEU A 553 26.73 6.39 18.06
CA LEU A 553 27.79 5.86 17.21
C LEU A 553 27.33 4.86 16.12
N PRO A 554 26.34 3.96 16.35
CA PRO A 554 25.82 3.09 15.31
C PRO A 554 25.30 3.80 14.06
N GLY A 555 25.11 5.13 14.10
CA GLY A 555 24.90 5.95 12.91
C GLY A 555 23.52 5.82 12.30
N HIS A 556 22.51 5.44 13.08
CA HIS A 556 21.14 5.34 12.56
C HIS A 556 20.52 6.69 12.21
N GLU A 557 21.01 7.77 12.82
CA GLU A 557 20.70 9.17 12.49
C GLU A 557 22.02 9.93 12.40
N VAL A 558 22.58 10.00 11.19
CA VAL A 558 23.91 10.57 10.92
C VAL A 558 23.99 12.04 11.38
N GLU A 559 22.90 12.80 11.24
CA GLU A 559 22.83 14.21 11.63
C GLU A 559 22.96 14.40 13.15
N HIS A 560 22.32 13.54 13.95
CA HIS A 560 22.45 13.58 15.40
C HIS A 560 23.85 13.15 15.85
N ARG A 561 24.47 12.18 15.16
CA ARG A 561 25.86 11.78 15.41
C ARG A 561 26.82 12.93 15.11
N ALA A 562 26.68 13.59 13.96
CA ALA A 562 27.49 14.73 13.57
C ALA A 562 27.43 15.85 14.62
N LEU A 563 26.21 16.22 15.04
CA LEU A 563 26.00 17.26 16.05
C LEU A 563 26.60 16.85 17.40
N ALA A 564 26.37 15.61 17.85
CA ALA A 564 26.90 15.13 19.12
C ALA A 564 28.44 15.11 19.14
N CYS A 565 29.07 14.62 18.08
CA CYS A 565 30.53 14.59 17.95
C CYS A 565 31.12 16.00 17.86
N TYR A 566 30.45 16.93 17.17
CA TYR A 566 30.86 18.33 17.13
C TYR A 566 30.77 19.01 18.50
N THR A 567 29.64 18.87 19.20
CA THR A 567 29.45 19.43 20.53
C THR A 567 30.40 18.79 21.55
N LEU A 568 30.66 17.48 21.46
CA LEU A 568 31.66 16.81 22.31
C LEU A 568 33.08 17.34 22.08
N GLY A 569 33.47 17.54 20.82
CA GLY A 569 34.76 18.16 20.50
C GLY A 569 34.90 19.54 21.14
N ARG A 570 33.86 20.37 21.06
CA ARG A 570 33.81 21.68 21.75
C ARG A 570 33.86 21.55 23.27
N CYS A 571 33.17 20.58 23.86
CA CYS A 571 33.22 20.31 25.30
C CYS A 571 34.62 19.94 25.77
N ILE A 572 35.32 19.06 25.03
CA ILE A 572 36.68 18.64 25.35
C ILE A 572 37.63 19.84 25.29
N ILE A 573 37.57 20.62 24.21
CA ILE A 573 38.40 21.83 24.06
C ILE A 573 38.14 22.80 25.21
N ALA A 574 36.87 23.08 25.52
CA ALA A 574 36.48 24.01 26.60
C ALA A 574 36.75 23.48 28.02
N SER A 575 36.89 22.17 28.22
CA SER A 575 37.25 21.59 29.52
C SER A 575 38.75 21.50 29.77
N SER A 576 39.55 21.57 28.70
CA SER A 576 40.94 21.11 28.68
C SER A 576 42.01 22.13 29.08
N ASP A 577 41.66 23.38 29.43
CA ASP A 577 42.63 24.45 29.74
C ASP A 577 43.85 24.51 28.77
N SER A 578 43.67 24.10 27.50
CA SER A 578 44.70 24.02 26.44
C SER A 578 45.73 22.88 26.55
N GLU A 579 45.44 21.78 27.26
CA GLU A 579 46.31 20.61 27.27
C GLU A 579 46.41 19.94 25.87
N PRO A 580 47.62 19.70 25.35
CA PRO A 580 47.80 19.15 24.00
C PRO A 580 47.30 17.72 23.84
N ALA A 581 47.16 16.96 24.94
CA ALA A 581 46.67 15.59 24.92
C ALA A 581 45.14 15.54 24.72
N GLU A 582 44.39 16.39 25.41
CA GLU A 582 42.92 16.47 25.24
C GLU A 582 42.54 17.13 23.90
N LEU A 583 43.33 18.12 23.44
CA LEU A 583 43.18 18.66 22.08
C LEU A 583 43.32 17.58 21.01
N ARG A 584 44.26 16.64 21.17
CA ARG A 584 44.39 15.50 20.26
C ARG A 584 43.20 14.54 20.31
N SER A 585 42.59 14.31 21.49
CA SER A 585 41.40 13.45 21.58
C SER A 585 40.17 14.10 20.93
N SER A 586 40.08 15.43 20.94
CA SER A 586 38.98 16.14 20.27
C SER A 586 38.98 15.94 18.75
N LEU A 587 40.16 15.74 18.13
CA LEU A 587 40.29 15.58 16.67
C LEU A 587 39.49 14.39 16.13
N SER A 588 39.49 13.23 16.82
CA SER A 588 38.77 12.06 16.32
C SER A 588 37.26 12.30 16.24
N HIS A 589 36.71 13.07 17.18
CA HIS A 589 35.30 13.42 17.18
C HIS A 589 34.97 14.48 16.13
N LEU A 590 35.82 15.49 15.95
CA LEU A 590 35.63 16.53 14.95
C LEU A 590 35.75 15.99 13.52
N LEU A 591 36.68 15.07 13.25
CA LEU A 591 36.80 14.41 11.94
C LEU A 591 35.57 13.56 11.61
N MET A 592 35.01 12.85 12.61
CA MET A 592 33.76 12.11 12.43
C MET A 592 32.58 13.04 12.12
N ALA A 593 32.50 14.20 12.80
CA ALA A 593 31.47 15.19 12.51
C ALA A 593 31.64 15.81 11.11
N GLU A 594 32.87 16.07 10.67
CA GLU A 594 33.16 16.54 9.30
C GLU A 594 32.67 15.52 8.26
N GLU A 595 33.05 14.25 8.41
CA GLU A 595 32.65 13.16 7.51
C GLU A 595 31.13 13.04 7.41
N ASP A 596 30.44 13.08 8.55
CA ASP A 596 28.99 12.96 8.62
C ASP A 596 28.26 14.15 7.96
N TYR A 597 28.69 15.40 8.21
CA TYR A 597 28.06 16.56 7.57
C TYR A 597 28.32 16.62 6.07
N VAL A 598 29.52 16.21 5.62
CA VAL A 598 29.83 16.10 4.19
C VAL A 598 28.99 15.02 3.53
N HIS A 599 28.79 13.87 4.19
CA HIS A 599 27.92 12.80 3.71
C HIS A 599 26.46 13.23 3.55
N LEU A 600 25.96 14.08 4.46
CA LEU A 600 24.60 14.63 4.41
C LEU A 600 24.41 15.78 3.41
N GLU A 601 25.49 16.24 2.76
CA GLU A 601 25.53 17.45 1.91
C GLU A 601 25.23 18.76 2.69
N MET A 602 25.44 18.78 4.01
CA MET A 602 25.26 19.94 4.88
C MET A 602 26.53 20.80 4.95
N PHE A 603 26.88 21.45 3.83
CA PHE A 603 28.16 22.14 3.68
C PHE A 603 28.35 23.37 4.58
N GLU A 604 27.27 24.05 4.99
CA GLU A 604 27.34 25.14 5.98
C GLU A 604 27.88 24.62 7.32
N ALA A 605 27.24 23.58 7.88
CA ALA A 605 27.67 22.97 9.14
C ALA A 605 29.06 22.31 9.02
N ALA A 606 29.36 21.67 7.88
CA ALA A 606 30.69 21.13 7.63
C ALA A 606 31.77 22.22 7.66
N SER A 607 31.48 23.41 7.13
CA SER A 607 32.41 24.55 7.14
C SER A 607 32.72 25.05 8.56
N ASP A 608 31.74 25.03 9.47
CA ASP A 608 31.92 25.37 10.89
C ASP A 608 32.86 24.36 11.59
N VAL A 609 32.66 23.06 11.33
CA VAL A 609 33.54 22.00 11.88
C VAL A 609 34.96 22.12 11.32
N GLN A 610 35.09 22.35 10.01
CA GLN A 610 36.37 22.54 9.33
C GLN A 610 37.12 23.76 9.88
N TRP A 611 36.41 24.86 10.15
CA TRP A 611 37.00 26.02 10.81
C TRP A 611 37.54 25.68 12.20
N LEU A 612 36.77 24.96 13.02
CA LEU A 612 37.23 24.54 14.34
C LEU A 612 38.44 23.58 14.25
N LEU A 613 38.45 22.66 13.30
CA LEU A 613 39.58 21.76 13.03
C LEU A 613 40.86 22.55 12.70
N MET A 614 40.78 23.62 11.91
CA MET A 614 41.95 24.49 11.64
C MET A 614 42.53 25.08 12.92
N VAL A 615 41.66 25.60 13.79
CA VAL A 615 42.07 26.21 15.06
C VAL A 615 42.79 25.17 15.94
N VAL A 616 42.26 23.95 16.01
CA VAL A 616 42.89 22.86 16.77
C VAL A 616 44.25 22.47 16.17
N TYR A 617 44.34 22.28 14.85
CA TYR A 617 45.61 21.94 14.20
C TYR A 617 46.66 23.04 14.32
N HIS A 618 46.25 24.31 14.24
CA HIS A 618 47.11 25.45 14.49
C HIS A 618 47.70 25.42 15.91
N ASN A 619 46.84 25.22 16.92
CA ASN A 619 47.25 25.13 18.32
C ASN A 619 48.15 23.90 18.61
N LEU A 620 48.02 22.83 17.83
CA LEU A 620 48.87 21.63 17.92
C LEU A 620 50.18 21.73 17.10
N GLY A 621 50.37 22.80 16.32
CA GLY A 621 51.55 22.99 15.45
C GLY A 621 51.57 22.10 14.20
N MET A 622 50.44 21.49 13.84
CA MET A 622 50.29 20.55 12.71
C MET A 622 49.93 21.31 11.42
N THR A 623 50.93 22.01 10.86
CA THR A 623 50.73 22.94 9.73
C THR A 623 50.32 22.25 8.42
N THR A 624 50.78 21.02 8.18
CA THR A 624 50.45 20.23 6.99
C THR A 624 48.98 19.84 6.95
N GLU A 625 48.46 19.36 8.08
CA GLU A 625 47.07 18.95 8.24
C GLU A 625 46.15 20.18 8.26
N GLY A 626 46.58 21.27 8.88
CA GLY A 626 45.86 22.55 8.85
C GLY A 626 45.68 23.10 7.42
N ALA A 627 46.71 23.02 6.58
CA ALA A 627 46.61 23.41 5.17
C ALA A 627 45.62 22.53 4.39
N ALA A 628 45.62 21.21 4.63
CA ALA A 628 44.67 20.30 4.00
C ALA A 628 43.21 20.58 4.42
N VAL A 629 42.97 20.93 5.69
CA VAL A 629 41.63 21.35 6.15
C VAL A 629 41.21 22.68 5.48
N TYR A 630 42.16 23.57 5.22
CA TYR A 630 41.91 24.83 4.51
C TYR A 630 41.45 24.65 3.07
N GLU A 631 42.07 23.73 2.35
CA GLU A 631 41.59 23.37 1.02
C GLU A 631 40.16 22.79 1.07
N ARG A 632 39.85 21.94 2.05
CA ARG A 632 38.49 21.38 2.23
C ARG A 632 37.47 22.46 2.59
N TYR A 633 37.80 23.39 3.47
CA TYR A 633 36.95 24.53 3.83
C TYR A 633 36.61 25.41 2.62
N ASN A 634 37.61 25.73 1.79
CA ASN A 634 37.40 26.47 0.55
C ASN A 634 36.51 25.70 -0.44
N CYS A 635 36.66 24.38 -0.52
CA CYS A 635 35.79 23.53 -1.34
C CYS A 635 34.33 23.53 -0.84
N SER A 636 34.11 23.34 0.47
CA SER A 636 32.76 23.37 1.07
C SER A 636 32.07 24.72 0.85
N THR A 637 32.77 25.83 1.11
CA THR A 637 32.22 27.18 0.93
C THR A 637 31.98 27.52 -0.54
N ALA A 638 32.81 27.04 -1.46
CA ALA A 638 32.56 27.17 -2.89
C ALA A 638 31.30 26.39 -3.33
N ARG A 639 31.06 25.20 -2.77
CA ARG A 639 29.84 24.43 -3.03
C ARG A 639 28.58 25.13 -2.54
N VAL A 640 28.61 25.71 -1.33
CA VAL A 640 27.47 26.51 -0.81
C VAL A 640 27.12 27.64 -1.80
N ARG A 641 28.11 28.41 -2.27
CA ARG A 641 27.90 29.47 -3.27
C ARG A 641 27.34 28.95 -4.58
N MET A 642 27.86 27.83 -5.06
CA MET A 642 27.38 27.19 -6.30
C MET A 642 25.90 26.81 -6.19
N TYR A 643 25.48 26.27 -5.05
CA TYR A 643 24.08 25.90 -4.81
C TYR A 643 23.16 27.12 -4.66
N GLU A 644 23.62 28.22 -4.06
CA GLU A 644 22.88 29.48 -4.01
C GLU A 644 22.64 30.12 -5.40
N GLU A 645 23.60 29.92 -6.31
CA GLU A 645 23.57 30.46 -7.67
C GLU A 645 22.82 29.56 -8.67
N SER A 646 22.77 28.25 -8.43
CA SER A 646 22.15 27.29 -9.34
C SER A 646 20.61 27.36 -9.30
N PRO A 647 19.93 27.61 -10.45
CA PRO A 647 18.49 27.77 -10.47
C PRO A 647 17.71 26.44 -10.60
N VAL A 648 18.33 25.34 -11.06
CA VAL A 648 17.63 24.07 -11.34
C VAL A 648 18.53 22.86 -11.06
N ASP A 649 18.01 21.89 -10.31
CA ASP A 649 18.59 20.54 -10.18
C ASP A 649 17.95 19.61 -11.23
N GLU A 650 18.72 19.21 -12.24
CA GLU A 650 18.27 18.34 -13.33
C GLU A 650 17.76 16.98 -12.83
N GLU A 651 18.31 16.46 -11.74
CA GLU A 651 17.91 15.16 -11.19
C GLU A 651 16.51 15.28 -10.57
N ALA A 652 16.28 16.34 -9.79
CA ALA A 652 14.98 16.63 -9.20
C ALA A 652 13.91 16.85 -10.28
N GLU A 653 14.26 17.51 -11.38
CA GLU A 653 13.35 17.68 -12.52
C GLU A 653 12.98 16.33 -13.15
N ARG A 654 13.97 15.48 -13.50
CA ARG A 654 13.71 14.16 -14.09
C ARG A 654 12.85 13.29 -13.19
N VAL A 655 13.14 13.24 -11.89
CA VAL A 655 12.34 12.48 -10.92
C VAL A 655 10.91 13.00 -10.89
N TRP A 656 10.72 14.33 -10.87
CA TRP A 656 9.39 14.90 -10.82
C TRP A 656 8.60 14.69 -12.11
N THR A 657 9.24 14.74 -13.29
CA THR A 657 8.57 14.44 -14.57
C THR A 657 8.00 13.01 -14.58
N LEU A 658 8.72 12.04 -14.02
CA LEU A 658 8.22 10.68 -13.89
C LEU A 658 7.00 10.61 -12.96
N VAL A 659 7.04 11.29 -11.81
CA VAL A 659 5.90 11.33 -10.88
C VAL A 659 4.66 11.88 -11.60
N THR A 660 4.82 12.97 -12.35
CA THR A 660 3.70 13.55 -13.13
C THR A 660 3.18 12.62 -14.22
N ASP A 661 4.07 11.93 -14.95
CA ASP A 661 3.67 10.99 -15.99
C ASP A 661 2.88 9.81 -15.41
N VAL A 662 3.30 9.28 -14.26
CA VAL A 662 2.57 8.24 -13.54
C VAL A 662 1.19 8.74 -13.11
N GLY A 663 1.09 9.95 -12.57
CA GLY A 663 -0.18 10.55 -12.17
C GLY A 663 -1.15 10.72 -13.34
N VAL A 664 -0.67 11.21 -14.48
CA VAL A 664 -1.49 11.36 -15.72
C VAL A 664 -1.98 10.01 -16.22
N GLN A 665 -1.11 8.99 -16.23
CA GLN A 665 -1.49 7.64 -16.66
C GLN A 665 -2.48 6.97 -15.71
N LEU A 666 -2.40 7.22 -14.39
CA LEU A 666 -3.34 6.69 -13.40
C LEU A 666 -4.73 7.33 -13.54
N ALA A 667 -4.78 8.65 -13.70
CA ALA A 667 -6.04 9.38 -13.89
C ALA A 667 -6.73 9.06 -15.23
N GLY A 668 -5.98 8.60 -16.24
CA GLY A 668 -6.50 8.23 -17.56
C GLY A 668 -7.02 6.79 -17.70
N ARG A 669 -6.94 5.96 -16.65
CA ARG A 669 -7.43 4.56 -16.65
C ARG A 669 -8.95 4.49 -16.58
#